data_AF-A0A1V4Z5V8-F1
#
_entry.id   AF-A0A1V4Z5V8-F1
#
_cell.length_a   1.000
_cell.length_b   1.000
_cell.length_c   1.000
_cell.angle_alpha   90.00
_cell.angle_beta   90.00
_cell.angle_gamma   90.00
#
_symmetry.space_group_name_H-M   'P 1'
#
loop_
_entity.id
_entity.type
_entity.pdbx_description
1 polymer ?
#
loop_
_entity_poly.entity_id
_entity_poly.type
_entity_poly.pdbx_seq_one_letter_code
_entity_poly.pdbx_strand_id
1 'polypeptide(L)'
;MAALEVVKTRLDRIGLGEFCLEIHSHKSKKKEILKELETTITNTRELEIESEEEFNKMEQLKEELNRYIDLLHTPYGKIKYTPYYLFGLKERSLLHFNSRRLPRFKVKDPEKVTIKDWNIIHSQLRDISELLTLIQPINSNPWRNCKPDQIYPTDQEDIEQLTRTSTDLLDELNNRISYLVKITGVKPPETLDDLNKSISSAEVVAKSLPVEKEVILGDSWDIEQVEGYKFIRDLESLNRYDKKVFTRLDKRILDEDIRVLLEEYKSHSSRLFKFLSRDFKKLKNNISSYYKENLPSNEIVISDLEEAYKYQKIRDEIRKNDTSGRNLFGHYWGSLENTQSLIDFSQWIIPFKDGLSKDLITPESIEIVSLGVNSQEIEDNISEINRIGVEFKKTIEDLDGYLHFNKQIFLARSLEDLHFQLDVFKTEIHSLHKWSQFIQGLNDLSKTRAEGMVDLIYSDILNPDDVSPCFEANFADSLLETVFYTYPEISGFIGKLHEKKIEDFRLLDNNLIELNRHRIIKEVYDRRPPLNISASPNSQLGILKSEFARKRGHMAPRKLFKETGGLIQKIKPCFMMSPLSVAQYLDPAGMGDLRFDYVIFDEASQVKPEDALGSFLRAKKAVIMGDTKQLPPTSFFDAQSDIDDDADNQLNSIKDMESILQLAKSRGFPSKMLKWHYRSRHESLIAVSNQEFYSNELLVYPSPCHDSKDLGLKFVHLPDTVYDRGRSGKNLKEAGCVVQAAFQHYQKYGKGKSLGVGTFNVRQQQAILEELELQLRLHPEMEEFFTSSQDEHFFVKNLETIQGDERDVIMVSIGFGFDQNHNLSHNFGPLNYDGGERRLNVLVTRAREQCIIYANFKARDIELKPSSSFGLKALKVFMEYAETKNLESIGGPGEDTESPFEESVYRFLKSNNYNVHKQVGCAGYRIDLAIVDPEHTGRYLIGVECDGAMYHSSPVARDRDRLRQQVLEGLGWNFHRIWSTDWYRNRGESQRKLLEAIENAGKTPKSDRIVSDHLKVEKLVKEIEPVKDKIKSSNKPMDKSVESEVTDYKICSSIDVDSTVELPQKSMGEISKAIVQIVEVEGPIHNEELIKRIKTLWGIKRAGKKIKDILSSAREMAEMDGDLLIKDEFLYPVNQKIIVRRRSKGQPTNIKLICDEEIAEAIKMVIRQQFATPPDELKKQVANLFGIKVVRAATGDRINSMIKELIKNGNLEETANGMINLTSK
;
A
#
# COMPACT_ATOMS: atom_id res chain seq x y z
N MET A 1 30.79 11.51 -34.90
CA MET A 1 30.05 10.91 -36.05
C MET A 1 29.34 9.61 -35.66
N ALA A 2 29.92 8.77 -34.80
CA ALA A 2 29.32 7.50 -34.37
C ALA A 2 27.88 7.62 -33.79
N ALA A 3 27.59 8.64 -32.97
CA ALA A 3 26.26 8.78 -32.34
C ALA A 3 25.11 8.95 -33.36
N LEU A 4 25.28 9.82 -34.36
CA LEU A 4 24.26 10.01 -35.40
C LEU A 4 24.04 8.75 -36.25
N GLU A 5 25.11 8.02 -36.55
CA GLU A 5 25.04 6.77 -37.32
C GLU A 5 24.28 5.67 -36.55
N VAL A 6 24.49 5.58 -35.23
CA VAL A 6 23.73 4.68 -34.35
C VAL A 6 22.24 5.03 -34.35
N VAL A 7 21.90 6.32 -34.20
CA VAL A 7 20.51 6.79 -34.25
C VAL A 7 19.88 6.47 -35.61
N LYS A 8 20.60 6.73 -36.71
CA LYS A 8 20.13 6.48 -38.07
C LYS A 8 19.84 4.99 -38.29
N THR A 9 20.80 4.14 -37.91
CA THR A 9 20.67 2.67 -38.01
C THR A 9 19.45 2.17 -37.22
N ARG A 10 19.21 2.70 -36.02
CA ARG A 10 18.02 2.35 -35.22
C ARG A 10 16.72 2.79 -35.90
N LEU A 11 16.69 3.99 -36.48
CA LEU A 11 15.52 4.49 -37.22
C LEU A 11 15.28 3.68 -38.50
N ASP A 12 16.32 3.28 -39.22
CA ASP A 12 16.21 2.41 -40.40
C ASP A 12 15.62 1.05 -40.04
N ARG A 13 16.09 0.43 -38.95
CA ARG A 13 15.59 -0.88 -38.46
C ARG A 13 14.08 -0.86 -38.17
N ILE A 14 13.53 0.26 -37.72
CA ILE A 14 12.09 0.40 -37.42
C ILE A 14 11.28 1.03 -38.56
N GLY A 15 11.88 1.19 -39.74
CA GLY A 15 11.22 1.73 -40.93
C GLY A 15 11.00 3.26 -40.94
N LEU A 16 11.56 4.00 -39.98
CA LEU A 16 11.46 5.47 -39.90
C LEU A 16 12.67 6.19 -40.50
N GLY A 17 13.75 5.46 -40.79
CA GLY A 17 14.97 6.06 -41.32
C GLY A 17 14.80 6.65 -42.73
N GLU A 18 13.78 6.23 -43.50
CA GLU A 18 13.44 6.86 -44.78
C GLU A 18 12.90 8.30 -44.65
N PHE A 19 12.57 8.76 -43.44
CA PHE A 19 12.12 10.14 -43.18
C PHE A 19 13.24 11.03 -42.64
N CYS A 20 14.42 10.46 -42.42
CA CYS A 20 15.59 11.19 -41.94
C CYS A 20 16.48 11.58 -43.12
N LEU A 21 17.06 12.78 -43.08
CA LEU A 21 18.05 13.25 -44.04
C LEU A 21 19.40 13.37 -43.33
N GLU A 22 20.33 12.51 -43.72
CA GLU A 22 21.66 12.44 -43.11
C GLU A 22 22.68 13.29 -43.90
N ILE A 23 23.30 14.25 -43.22
CA ILE A 23 24.25 15.18 -43.85
C ILE A 23 25.51 15.24 -43.00
N HIS A 24 26.55 14.51 -43.43
CA HIS A 24 27.85 14.47 -42.76
C HIS A 24 28.89 15.30 -43.51
N SER A 25 29.72 16.01 -42.76
CA SER A 25 30.89 16.71 -43.28
C SER A 25 31.86 15.70 -43.93
N HIS A 26 32.12 15.88 -45.23
CA HIS A 26 33.07 15.16 -46.11
C HIS A 26 32.57 13.98 -46.97
N LYS A 27 31.45 13.30 -46.65
CA LYS A 27 30.98 12.15 -47.44
C LYS A 27 29.68 12.34 -48.22
N SER A 28 28.83 13.31 -47.89
CA SER A 28 27.53 13.47 -48.56
C SER A 28 27.70 13.95 -50.00
N LYS A 29 27.73 13.02 -50.97
CA LYS A 29 27.81 13.37 -52.39
C LYS A 29 26.46 13.95 -52.82
N LYS A 30 26.47 15.08 -53.53
CA LYS A 30 25.25 15.77 -54.03
C LYS A 30 24.22 14.82 -54.65
N LYS A 31 24.72 13.79 -55.35
CA LYS A 31 23.91 12.75 -56.01
C LYS A 31 23.21 11.82 -55.02
N GLU A 32 23.82 11.49 -53.88
CA GLU A 32 23.23 10.63 -52.85
C GLU A 32 22.05 11.33 -52.17
N ILE A 33 22.21 12.60 -51.78
CA ILE A 33 21.11 13.42 -51.22
C ILE A 33 19.92 13.46 -52.17
N LEU A 34 20.14 13.77 -53.46
CA LEU A 34 19.07 13.84 -54.45
C LEU A 34 18.41 12.47 -54.68
N LYS A 35 19.20 11.39 -54.76
CA LYS A 35 18.67 10.03 -54.91
C LYS A 35 17.81 9.62 -53.71
N GLU A 36 18.25 9.97 -52.50
CA GLU A 36 17.50 9.68 -51.28
C GLU A 36 16.16 10.42 -51.25
N LEU A 37 16.16 11.71 -51.61
CA LEU A 37 14.94 12.52 -51.73
C LEU A 37 14.00 11.95 -52.81
N GLU A 38 14.52 11.63 -53.99
CA GLU A 38 13.76 11.03 -55.10
C GLU A 38 13.13 9.69 -54.70
N THR A 39 13.91 8.81 -54.07
CA THR A 39 13.41 7.51 -53.58
C THR A 39 12.29 7.70 -52.58
N THR A 40 12.44 8.66 -51.67
CA THR A 40 11.47 8.92 -50.60
C THR A 40 10.17 9.49 -51.15
N ILE A 41 10.24 10.44 -52.09
CA ILE A 41 9.04 11.07 -52.66
C ILE A 41 8.30 10.18 -53.67
N THR A 42 8.98 9.20 -54.28
CA THR A 42 8.37 8.23 -55.22
C THR A 42 7.74 7.02 -54.52
N ASN A 43 8.18 6.70 -53.30
CA ASN A 43 7.56 5.67 -52.49
C ASN A 43 6.20 6.17 -51.98
N THR A 44 5.11 5.47 -52.28
CA THR A 44 3.78 5.70 -51.67
C THR A 44 3.27 4.37 -51.15
N ARG A 45 3.02 4.29 -49.84
CA ARG A 45 2.42 3.12 -49.19
C ARG A 45 1.09 3.56 -48.57
N GLU A 46 -0.01 2.95 -49.00
CA GLU A 46 -1.28 3.07 -48.27
C GLU A 46 -1.23 2.17 -47.03
N LEU A 47 -1.43 2.79 -45.86
CA LEU A 47 -1.57 2.10 -44.59
C LEU A 47 -2.96 2.40 -44.01
N GLU A 48 -3.83 1.39 -43.97
CA GLU A 48 -5.04 1.41 -43.13
C GLU A 48 -4.65 1.01 -41.71
N ILE A 49 -5.09 1.80 -40.72
CA ILE A 49 -4.80 1.59 -39.31
C ILE A 49 -6.12 1.68 -38.56
N GLU A 50 -6.65 0.54 -38.11
CA GLU A 50 -7.74 0.46 -37.12
C GLU A 50 -7.10 0.32 -35.74
N SER A 51 -6.96 1.40 -34.96
CA SER A 51 -6.22 1.36 -33.68
C SER A 51 -6.82 2.15 -32.51
N GLU A 52 -7.98 2.80 -32.68
CA GLU A 52 -8.53 3.68 -31.65
C GLU A 52 -9.09 2.89 -30.44
N GLU A 53 -9.72 1.73 -30.66
CA GLU A 53 -10.18 0.85 -29.58
C GLU A 53 -9.04 0.26 -28.75
N GLU A 54 -7.94 -0.16 -29.39
CA GLU A 54 -6.77 -0.72 -28.71
C GLU A 54 -6.06 0.34 -27.85
N PHE A 55 -6.00 1.60 -28.31
CA PHE A 55 -5.45 2.71 -27.53
C PHE A 55 -6.29 2.98 -26.28
N ASN A 56 -7.61 3.05 -26.42
CA ASN A 56 -8.53 3.28 -25.28
C ASN A 56 -8.44 2.15 -24.25
N LYS A 57 -8.37 0.90 -24.72
CA LYS A 57 -8.19 -0.27 -23.84
C LYS A 57 -6.85 -0.23 -23.09
N MET A 58 -5.77 0.20 -23.74
CA MET A 58 -4.45 0.33 -23.10
C MET A 58 -4.46 1.39 -22.00
N GLU A 59 -5.01 2.58 -22.26
CA GLU A 59 -5.10 3.63 -21.23
C GLU A 59 -6.00 3.21 -20.06
N GLN A 60 -7.12 2.52 -20.31
CA GLN A 60 -7.95 1.96 -19.25
C GLN A 60 -7.18 0.95 -18.38
N LEU A 61 -6.48 -0.02 -18.98
CA LEU A 61 -5.69 -1.00 -18.23
C LEU A 61 -4.60 -0.33 -17.40
N LYS A 62 -3.91 0.67 -17.97
CA LYS A 62 -2.89 1.46 -17.28
C LYS A 62 -3.45 2.20 -16.07
N GLU A 63 -4.62 2.82 -16.19
CA GLU A 63 -5.31 3.47 -15.07
C GLU A 63 -5.70 2.47 -13.98
N GLU A 64 -6.27 1.32 -14.35
CA GLU A 64 -6.65 0.27 -13.39
C GLU A 64 -5.45 -0.30 -12.63
N LEU A 65 -4.33 -0.56 -13.32
CA LEU A 65 -3.10 -1.07 -12.72
C LEU A 65 -2.44 -0.05 -11.78
N ASN A 66 -2.45 1.24 -12.14
CA ASN A 66 -1.92 2.29 -11.26
C ASN A 66 -2.81 2.47 -10.03
N ARG A 67 -4.13 2.52 -10.22
CA ARG A 67 -5.09 2.75 -9.13
C ARG A 67 -5.04 1.68 -8.05
N TYR A 68 -4.86 0.40 -8.40
CA TYR A 68 -4.68 -0.66 -7.41
C TYR A 68 -3.49 -0.37 -6.47
N ILE A 69 -2.35 -0.03 -7.05
CA ILE A 69 -1.11 0.24 -6.31
C ILE A 69 -1.22 1.50 -5.48
N ASP A 70 -1.80 2.57 -6.04
CA ASP A 70 -2.00 3.82 -5.32
C ASP A 70 -2.87 3.59 -4.09
N LEU A 71 -3.99 2.85 -4.21
CA LEU A 71 -4.87 2.56 -3.08
C LEU A 71 -4.20 1.69 -2.02
N LEU A 72 -3.40 0.69 -2.43
CA LEU A 72 -2.68 -0.21 -1.54
C LEU A 72 -1.64 0.53 -0.67
N HIS A 73 -1.05 1.61 -1.19
CA HIS A 73 -0.01 2.41 -0.55
C HIS A 73 -0.48 3.80 -0.06
N THR A 74 -1.77 4.11 -0.18
CA THR A 74 -2.34 5.37 0.34
C THR A 74 -2.64 5.25 1.84
N PRO A 75 -2.13 6.17 2.68
CA PRO A 75 -2.45 6.20 4.11
C PRO A 75 -3.95 6.34 4.41
N TYR A 76 -4.47 5.51 5.30
CA TYR A 76 -5.88 5.48 5.69
C TYR A 76 -6.11 5.81 7.17
N GLY A 77 -7.27 6.40 7.47
CA GLY A 77 -7.65 6.83 8.83
C GLY A 77 -6.77 7.95 9.41
N LYS A 78 -6.92 8.21 10.71
CA LYS A 78 -6.10 9.17 11.46
C LYS A 78 -4.70 8.65 11.81
N ILE A 79 -4.52 7.32 11.88
CA ILE A 79 -3.22 6.68 12.15
C ILE A 79 -2.28 6.73 10.95
N LYS A 80 -2.82 6.93 9.73
CA LYS A 80 -2.06 7.05 8.48
C LYS A 80 -1.28 5.78 8.09
N TYR A 81 -1.78 4.61 8.46
CA TYR A 81 -1.25 3.33 7.98
C TYR A 81 -1.84 2.99 6.62
N THR A 82 -1.03 2.38 5.75
CA THR A 82 -1.45 1.92 4.42
C THR A 82 -2.06 0.51 4.53
N PRO A 83 -2.96 0.11 3.61
CA PRO A 83 -3.45 -1.26 3.55
C PRO A 83 -2.32 -2.31 3.50
N TYR A 84 -1.25 -2.05 2.74
CA TYR A 84 -0.06 -2.91 2.70
C TYR A 84 0.58 -3.11 4.09
N TYR A 85 0.75 -2.02 4.85
CA TYR A 85 1.29 -2.09 6.21
C TYR A 85 0.37 -2.89 7.15
N LEU A 86 -0.95 -2.73 7.02
CA LEU A 86 -1.92 -3.46 7.84
C LEU A 86 -1.92 -4.97 7.53
N PHE A 87 -1.74 -5.36 6.26
CA PHE A 87 -1.54 -6.77 5.91
C PHE A 87 -0.29 -7.33 6.59
N GLY A 88 0.82 -6.60 6.54
CA GLY A 88 2.05 -6.98 7.23
C GLY A 88 1.87 -7.07 8.75
N LEU A 89 1.21 -6.08 9.36
CA LEU A 89 0.97 -6.03 10.81
C LEU A 89 0.20 -7.26 11.29
N LYS A 90 -0.86 -7.65 10.56
CA LYS A 90 -1.61 -8.87 10.85
C LYS A 90 -0.76 -10.13 10.67
N GLU A 91 0.00 -10.22 9.57
CA GLU A 91 0.83 -11.38 9.29
C GLU A 91 1.89 -11.60 10.37
N ARG A 92 2.53 -10.52 10.84
CA ARG A 92 3.46 -10.55 11.98
C ARG A 92 2.80 -11.15 13.23
N SER A 93 1.59 -10.72 13.56
CA SER A 93 0.86 -11.27 14.69
C SER A 93 0.46 -12.73 14.48
N LEU A 94 0.03 -13.13 13.27
CA LEU A 94 -0.29 -14.54 13.00
C LEU A 94 0.95 -15.44 13.15
N LEU A 95 2.12 -14.97 12.76
CA LEU A 95 3.38 -15.71 12.96
C LEU A 95 3.73 -15.87 14.45
N HIS A 96 3.44 -14.88 15.28
CA HIS A 96 3.62 -14.94 16.73
C HIS A 96 2.75 -16.04 17.37
N PHE A 97 1.48 -16.12 16.98
CA PHE A 97 0.57 -17.16 17.48
C PHE A 97 0.86 -18.53 16.87
N ASN A 98 1.46 -18.59 15.69
CA ASN A 98 1.83 -19.82 14.97
C ASN A 98 0.64 -20.80 14.88
N SER A 99 0.74 -22.00 15.46
CA SER A 99 -0.32 -23.00 15.49
C SER A 99 -1.42 -22.74 16.52
N ARG A 100 -1.23 -21.76 17.42
CA ARG A 100 -2.23 -21.35 18.41
C ARG A 100 -3.28 -20.45 17.75
N ARG A 101 -4.53 -20.55 18.20
CA ARG A 101 -5.62 -19.72 17.70
C ARG A 101 -5.49 -18.29 18.23
N LEU A 102 -5.34 -17.30 17.33
CA LEU A 102 -5.41 -15.88 17.67
C LEU A 102 -6.80 -15.53 18.25
N PRO A 103 -6.90 -15.03 19.49
CA PRO A 103 -8.15 -14.52 20.04
C PRO A 103 -8.68 -13.33 19.26
N ARG A 104 -10.01 -13.23 19.13
CA ARG A 104 -10.68 -12.28 18.23
C ARG A 104 -11.58 -11.33 18.99
N PHE A 105 -11.47 -10.04 18.70
CA PHE A 105 -12.39 -8.99 19.13
C PHE A 105 -12.42 -7.86 18.09
N LYS A 106 -13.44 -7.00 18.12
CA LYS A 106 -13.55 -5.85 17.22
C LYS A 106 -13.09 -4.57 17.91
N VAL A 107 -12.20 -3.82 17.26
CA VAL A 107 -11.84 -2.46 17.68
C VAL A 107 -12.91 -1.50 17.15
N LYS A 108 -13.52 -0.71 18.03
CA LYS A 108 -14.53 0.29 17.66
C LYS A 108 -13.88 1.53 17.03
N ASP A 109 -14.46 2.02 15.94
CA ASP A 109 -13.99 3.20 15.17
C ASP A 109 -12.46 3.21 14.91
N PRO A 110 -11.89 2.14 14.32
CA PRO A 110 -10.44 2.01 14.17
C PRO A 110 -9.85 3.14 13.30
N GLU A 111 -10.63 3.74 12.40
CA GLU A 111 -10.22 4.86 11.54
C GLU A 111 -9.98 6.17 12.32
N LYS A 112 -10.52 6.29 13.54
CA LYS A 112 -10.33 7.47 14.40
C LYS A 112 -9.09 7.39 15.28
N VAL A 113 -8.44 6.23 15.38
CA VAL A 113 -7.21 6.05 16.17
C VAL A 113 -6.10 6.92 15.59
N THR A 114 -5.47 7.74 16.44
CA THR A 114 -4.30 8.55 16.07
C THR A 114 -2.99 7.83 16.43
N ILE A 115 -1.86 8.31 15.91
CA ILE A 115 -0.54 7.79 16.32
C ILE A 115 -0.28 7.98 17.82
N LYS A 116 -0.87 9.01 18.44
CA LYS A 116 -0.79 9.25 19.89
C LYS A 116 -1.56 8.18 20.65
N ASP A 117 -2.78 7.88 20.23
CA ASP A 117 -3.60 6.82 20.84
C ASP A 117 -2.90 5.47 20.71
N TRP A 118 -2.33 5.17 19.53
CA TRP A 118 -1.54 3.96 19.27
C TRP A 118 -0.38 3.81 20.26
N ASN A 119 0.42 4.86 20.44
CA ASN A 119 1.56 4.84 21.35
C ASN A 119 1.13 4.68 22.82
N ILE A 120 0.04 5.32 23.25
CA ILE A 120 -0.52 5.17 24.60
C ILE A 120 -0.96 3.73 24.83
N ILE A 121 -1.73 3.15 23.89
CA ILE A 121 -2.20 1.77 23.98
C ILE A 121 -1.02 0.80 24.05
N HIS A 122 -0.02 0.95 23.18
CA HIS A 122 1.17 0.09 23.20
C HIS A 122 2.02 0.23 24.47
N SER A 123 2.06 1.40 25.09
CA SER A 123 2.70 1.57 26.40
C SER A 123 1.94 0.77 27.46
N GLN A 124 0.62 0.97 27.55
CA GLN A 124 -0.22 0.28 28.54
C GLN A 124 -0.20 -1.24 28.36
N LEU A 125 -0.26 -1.74 27.12
CA LEU A 125 -0.19 -3.17 26.83
C LEU A 125 1.17 -3.77 27.23
N ARG A 126 2.25 -3.01 27.13
CA ARG A 126 3.60 -3.44 27.56
C ARG A 126 3.69 -3.50 29.08
N ASP A 127 3.21 -2.47 29.76
CA ASP A 127 3.19 -2.41 31.22
C ASP A 127 2.35 -3.57 31.79
N ILE A 128 1.19 -3.86 31.18
CA ILE A 128 0.37 -5.01 31.53
C ILE A 128 1.09 -6.33 31.24
N SER A 129 1.77 -6.46 30.10
CA SER A 129 2.56 -7.66 29.76
C SER A 129 3.64 -7.93 30.82
N GLU A 130 4.38 -6.91 31.25
CA GLU A 130 5.39 -7.06 32.30
C GLU A 130 4.75 -7.48 33.64
N LEU A 131 3.62 -6.88 34.01
CA LEU A 131 2.88 -7.27 35.21
C LEU A 131 2.39 -8.71 35.15
N LEU A 132 1.90 -9.18 33.99
CA LEU A 132 1.44 -10.57 33.81
C LEU A 132 2.54 -11.60 34.11
N THR A 133 3.80 -11.31 33.80
CA THR A 133 4.92 -12.21 34.15
C THR A 133 5.08 -12.42 35.66
N LEU A 134 4.57 -11.48 36.46
CA LEU A 134 4.68 -11.49 37.92
C LEU A 134 3.44 -12.03 38.62
N ILE A 135 2.27 -12.08 37.95
CA ILE A 135 0.99 -12.39 38.59
C ILE A 135 0.25 -13.60 38.00
N GLN A 136 0.64 -14.08 36.81
CA GLN A 136 0.01 -15.25 36.21
C GLN A 136 0.36 -16.55 36.98
N PRO A 137 -0.55 -17.54 37.01
CA PRO A 137 -1.90 -17.54 36.41
C PRO A 137 -2.91 -16.70 37.22
N ILE A 138 -3.72 -15.90 36.52
CA ILE A 138 -4.73 -15.00 37.14
C ILE A 138 -5.81 -15.82 37.84
N ASN A 139 -6.22 -16.95 37.27
CA ASN A 139 -7.29 -17.79 37.81
C ASN A 139 -6.96 -18.42 39.16
N SER A 140 -5.68 -18.61 39.46
CA SER A 140 -5.19 -19.09 40.76
C SER A 140 -4.61 -17.98 41.62
N ASN A 141 -4.68 -16.72 41.20
CA ASN A 141 -4.08 -15.62 41.95
C ASN A 141 -4.82 -15.42 43.28
N PRO A 142 -4.11 -15.30 44.42
CA PRO A 142 -4.69 -15.08 45.75
C PRO A 142 -5.71 -13.94 45.80
N TRP A 143 -5.46 -12.90 45.02
CA TRP A 143 -6.21 -11.65 45.00
C TRP A 143 -7.27 -11.59 43.89
N ARG A 144 -7.48 -12.69 43.13
CA ARG A 144 -8.33 -12.71 41.92
C ARG A 144 -9.70 -12.05 42.10
N ASN A 145 -10.34 -12.30 43.24
CA ASN A 145 -11.69 -11.81 43.54
C ASN A 145 -11.72 -10.43 44.21
N CYS A 146 -10.56 -9.80 44.37
CA CYS A 146 -10.39 -8.45 44.89
C CYS A 146 -10.15 -7.48 43.73
N LYS A 147 -10.71 -6.28 43.82
CA LYS A 147 -10.52 -5.20 42.84
C LYS A 147 -10.04 -3.93 43.55
N PRO A 148 -8.88 -3.98 44.24
CA PRO A 148 -8.40 -2.86 45.01
C PRO A 148 -8.12 -1.66 44.10
N ASP A 149 -8.27 -0.46 44.65
CA ASP A 149 -7.73 0.77 44.07
C ASP A 149 -6.19 0.77 44.20
N GLN A 150 -5.54 1.91 43.97
CA GLN A 150 -4.10 2.05 44.18
C GLN A 150 -3.76 1.84 45.66
N ILE A 151 -2.96 0.80 45.95
CA ILE A 151 -2.51 0.47 47.31
C ILE A 151 -1.17 1.16 47.61
N TYR A 152 -1.18 2.05 48.60
CA TYR A 152 0.02 2.68 49.17
C TYR A 152 0.61 1.82 50.29
N PRO A 153 1.88 2.06 50.70
CA PRO A 153 2.48 1.31 51.80
C PRO A 153 1.68 1.37 53.12
N THR A 154 1.06 2.51 53.42
CA THR A 154 0.20 2.68 54.59
C THR A 154 -1.06 1.81 54.50
N ASP A 155 -1.69 1.76 53.32
CA ASP A 155 -2.86 0.89 53.12
C ASP A 155 -2.46 -0.58 53.24
N GLN A 156 -1.27 -0.97 52.77
CA GLN A 156 -0.78 -2.34 52.89
C GLN A 156 -0.55 -2.72 54.37
N GLU A 157 -0.01 -1.82 55.18
CA GLU A 157 0.15 -2.01 56.63
C GLU A 157 -1.23 -2.17 57.31
N ASP A 158 -2.19 -1.32 56.95
CA ASP A 158 -3.57 -1.39 57.47
C ASP A 158 -4.23 -2.73 57.10
N ILE A 159 -4.11 -3.16 55.84
CA ILE A 159 -4.66 -4.43 55.33
C ILE A 159 -3.97 -5.62 56.02
N GLU A 160 -2.65 -5.57 56.22
CA GLU A 160 -1.92 -6.61 56.94
C GLU A 160 -2.42 -6.73 58.38
N GLN A 161 -2.62 -5.60 59.06
CA GLN A 161 -3.13 -5.55 60.42
C GLN A 161 -4.58 -6.04 60.51
N LEU A 162 -5.45 -5.61 59.59
CA LEU A 162 -6.85 -6.05 59.53
C LEU A 162 -6.96 -7.55 59.23
N THR A 163 -6.11 -8.07 58.34
CA THR A 163 -6.07 -9.50 58.02
C THR A 163 -5.62 -10.31 59.23
N ARG A 164 -4.52 -9.90 59.90
CA ARG A 164 -4.04 -10.55 61.14
C ARG A 164 -5.11 -10.54 62.22
N THR A 165 -5.74 -9.39 62.45
CA THR A 165 -6.79 -9.23 63.46
C THR A 165 -8.00 -10.10 63.12
N SER A 166 -8.39 -10.20 61.86
CA SER A 166 -9.48 -11.06 61.41
C SER A 166 -9.16 -12.54 61.59
N THR A 167 -7.93 -12.98 61.29
CA THR A 167 -7.47 -14.35 61.56
C THR A 167 -7.51 -14.66 63.06
N ASP A 168 -6.95 -13.79 63.90
CA ASP A 168 -6.89 -13.98 65.34
C ASP A 168 -8.30 -14.04 65.97
N LEU A 169 -9.21 -13.18 65.53
CA LEU A 169 -10.62 -13.21 65.95
C LEU A 169 -11.33 -14.49 65.50
N LEU A 170 -11.03 -15.01 64.31
CA LEU A 170 -11.62 -16.25 63.81
C LEU A 170 -11.08 -17.47 64.56
N ASP A 171 -9.80 -17.48 64.92
CA ASP A 171 -9.19 -18.51 65.78
C ASP A 171 -9.80 -18.49 67.19
N GLU A 172 -9.96 -17.30 67.77
CA GLU A 172 -10.64 -17.15 69.06
C GLU A 172 -12.08 -17.65 68.98
N LEU A 173 -12.81 -17.27 67.92
CA LEU A 173 -14.17 -17.73 67.66
C LEU A 173 -14.25 -19.26 67.54
N ASN A 174 -13.36 -19.89 66.77
CA ASN A 174 -13.30 -21.34 66.59
C ASN A 174 -13.00 -22.07 67.91
N ASN A 175 -12.11 -21.53 68.74
CA ASN A 175 -11.81 -22.06 70.06
C ASN A 175 -13.04 -21.99 70.99
N ARG A 176 -13.75 -20.86 70.99
CA ARG A 176 -14.97 -20.66 71.78
C ARG A 176 -16.13 -21.54 71.31
N ILE A 177 -16.29 -21.72 70.00
CA ILE A 177 -17.25 -22.64 69.39
C ILE A 177 -16.92 -24.08 69.78
N SER A 178 -15.65 -24.50 69.64
CA SER A 178 -15.21 -25.84 70.03
C SER A 178 -15.45 -26.10 71.51
N TYR A 179 -15.22 -25.09 72.36
CA TYR A 179 -15.55 -25.16 73.79
C TYR A 179 -17.06 -25.29 74.01
N LEU A 180 -17.87 -24.48 73.33
CA LEU A 180 -19.34 -24.53 73.40
C LEU A 180 -19.86 -25.92 73.03
N VAL A 181 -19.40 -26.47 71.90
CA VAL A 181 -19.76 -27.81 71.42
C VAL A 181 -19.36 -28.86 72.45
N LYS A 182 -18.16 -28.76 73.03
CA LYS A 182 -17.69 -29.70 74.05
C LYS A 182 -18.54 -29.69 75.32
N ILE A 183 -18.99 -28.53 75.79
CA ILE A 183 -19.76 -28.40 77.05
C ILE A 183 -21.26 -28.53 76.86
N THR A 184 -21.77 -28.52 75.62
CA THR A 184 -23.21 -28.62 75.34
C THR A 184 -23.60 -29.83 74.51
N GLY A 185 -22.70 -30.38 73.70
CA GLY A 185 -22.98 -31.46 72.75
C GLY A 185 -23.80 -31.00 71.53
N VAL A 186 -23.89 -29.70 71.25
CA VAL A 186 -24.60 -29.21 70.06
C VAL A 186 -23.81 -29.46 68.78
N LYS A 187 -24.49 -29.50 67.65
CA LYS A 187 -23.85 -29.68 66.36
C LYS A 187 -22.85 -28.54 66.08
N PRO A 188 -21.59 -28.84 65.70
CA PRO A 188 -20.62 -27.81 65.35
C PRO A 188 -21.09 -27.05 64.10
N PRO A 189 -21.02 -25.71 64.10
CA PRO A 189 -21.40 -24.91 62.94
C PRO A 189 -20.34 -24.96 61.85
N GLU A 190 -20.76 -25.15 60.60
CA GLU A 190 -19.86 -25.10 59.43
C GLU A 190 -19.68 -23.68 58.91
N THR A 191 -20.71 -22.83 59.04
CA THR A 191 -20.71 -21.44 58.57
C THR A 191 -21.08 -20.45 59.69
N LEU A 192 -20.86 -19.17 59.46
CA LEU A 192 -21.33 -18.11 60.37
C LEU A 192 -22.86 -18.03 60.48
N ASP A 193 -23.61 -18.53 59.49
CA ASP A 193 -25.07 -18.61 59.58
C ASP A 193 -25.51 -19.77 60.50
N ASP A 194 -24.83 -20.92 60.37
CA ASP A 194 -25.08 -22.09 61.22
C ASP A 194 -24.73 -21.84 62.69
N LEU A 195 -23.77 -20.95 62.95
CA LEU A 195 -23.39 -20.54 64.30
C LEU A 195 -24.60 -20.08 65.13
N ASN A 196 -25.54 -19.35 64.54
CA ASN A 196 -26.75 -18.90 65.24
C ASN A 196 -27.65 -20.08 65.65
N LYS A 197 -27.71 -21.13 64.82
CA LYS A 197 -28.48 -22.35 65.10
C LYS A 197 -27.84 -23.16 66.22
N SER A 198 -26.50 -23.28 66.21
CA SER A 198 -25.74 -23.94 67.28
C SER A 198 -25.85 -23.17 68.60
N ILE A 199 -25.79 -21.83 68.57
CA ILE A 199 -26.03 -20.98 69.74
C ILE A 199 -27.45 -21.20 70.29
N SER A 200 -28.48 -21.13 69.43
CA SER A 200 -29.87 -21.34 69.85
C SER A 200 -30.07 -22.72 70.49
N SER A 201 -29.40 -23.75 69.95
CA SER A 201 -29.43 -25.10 70.50
C SER A 201 -28.68 -25.18 71.84
N ALA A 202 -27.56 -24.46 71.98
CA ALA A 202 -26.78 -24.39 73.22
C ALA A 202 -27.57 -23.67 74.32
N GLU A 203 -28.37 -22.64 73.99
CA GLU A 203 -29.28 -21.98 74.93
C GLU A 203 -30.37 -22.93 75.44
N VAL A 204 -30.85 -23.85 74.58
CA VAL A 204 -31.77 -24.92 75.00
C VAL A 204 -31.07 -25.88 75.96
N VAL A 205 -29.82 -26.27 75.69
CA VAL A 205 -29.02 -27.10 76.61
C VAL A 205 -28.75 -26.37 77.93
N ALA A 206 -28.45 -25.07 77.91
CA ALA A 206 -28.18 -24.26 79.10
C ALA A 206 -29.35 -24.21 80.07
N LYS A 207 -30.58 -24.24 79.56
CA LYS A 207 -31.83 -24.28 80.35
C LYS A 207 -32.19 -25.67 80.86
N SER A 208 -31.34 -26.66 80.62
CA SER A 208 -31.64 -28.04 81.00
C SER A 208 -31.73 -28.23 82.51
N LEU A 209 -32.60 -29.16 82.87
CA LEU A 209 -32.73 -29.66 84.23
C LEU A 209 -32.08 -31.05 84.25
N PRO A 210 -31.20 -31.36 85.24
CA PRO A 210 -30.58 -32.68 85.34
C PRO A 210 -31.67 -33.74 85.37
N VAL A 211 -31.62 -34.77 84.52
CA VAL A 211 -32.64 -35.81 84.43
C VAL A 211 -32.04 -37.12 83.96
N GLU A 212 -32.63 -38.23 84.36
CA GLU A 212 -32.19 -39.57 83.99
C GLU A 212 -32.22 -39.78 82.46
N LYS A 213 -31.20 -40.45 81.93
CA LYS A 213 -31.05 -40.70 80.47
C LYS A 213 -32.27 -41.42 79.90
N GLU A 214 -32.87 -42.32 80.68
CA GLU A 214 -34.05 -43.11 80.30
C GLU A 214 -35.28 -42.24 80.01
N VAL A 215 -35.42 -41.10 80.70
CA VAL A 215 -36.55 -40.16 80.52
C VAL A 215 -36.38 -39.33 79.25
N ILE A 216 -35.14 -38.97 78.91
CA ILE A 216 -34.83 -38.24 77.67
C ILE A 216 -34.99 -39.16 76.46
N LEU A 217 -34.47 -40.39 76.54
CA LEU A 217 -34.48 -41.38 75.45
C LEU A 217 -35.86 -42.02 75.23
N GLY A 218 -36.74 -42.00 76.23
CA GLY A 218 -38.08 -42.59 76.12
C GLY A 218 -39.03 -41.75 75.26
N ASP A 219 -39.91 -42.41 74.50
CA ASP A 219 -40.88 -41.75 73.61
C ASP A 219 -42.09 -41.12 74.36
N SER A 220 -42.08 -41.16 75.69
CA SER A 220 -43.21 -40.75 76.54
C SER A 220 -43.66 -39.32 76.24
N TRP A 221 -42.72 -38.37 76.11
CA TRP A 221 -43.06 -36.98 75.76
C TRP A 221 -43.53 -36.79 74.32
N ASP A 222 -43.18 -37.70 73.41
CA ASP A 222 -43.58 -37.63 72.01
C ASP A 222 -45.00 -38.17 71.81
N ILE A 223 -45.45 -39.08 72.68
CA ILE A 223 -46.74 -39.77 72.62
C ILE A 223 -47.76 -39.18 73.61
N GLU A 224 -47.33 -38.86 74.83
CA GLU A 224 -48.19 -38.52 75.98
C GLU A 224 -48.07 -37.04 76.42
N GLN A 225 -47.60 -36.14 75.54
CA GLN A 225 -47.40 -34.71 75.84
C GLN A 225 -48.63 -34.03 76.49
N VAL A 226 -49.82 -34.31 75.95
CA VAL A 226 -51.10 -33.77 76.47
C VAL A 226 -51.36 -34.26 77.89
N GLU A 227 -50.97 -35.50 78.18
CA GLU A 227 -51.11 -36.10 79.49
C GLU A 227 -50.12 -35.50 80.50
N GLY A 228 -48.89 -35.19 80.06
CA GLY A 228 -47.91 -34.42 80.84
C GLY A 228 -48.44 -33.05 81.31
N TYR A 229 -48.99 -32.23 80.40
CA TYR A 229 -49.63 -30.96 80.76
C TYR A 229 -50.88 -31.13 81.62
N LYS A 230 -51.66 -32.20 81.37
CA LYS A 230 -52.79 -32.56 82.22
C LYS A 230 -52.33 -32.84 83.65
N PHE A 231 -51.25 -33.59 83.85
CA PHE A 231 -50.70 -33.86 85.18
C PHE A 231 -50.25 -32.58 85.90
N ILE A 232 -49.58 -31.66 85.21
CA ILE A 232 -49.20 -30.36 85.78
C ILE A 232 -50.45 -29.61 86.26
N ARG A 233 -51.47 -29.46 85.40
CA ARG A 233 -52.73 -28.77 85.74
C ARG A 233 -53.48 -29.44 86.88
N ASP A 234 -53.48 -30.77 86.91
CA ASP A 234 -54.14 -31.56 87.93
C ASP A 234 -53.41 -31.41 89.28
N LEU A 235 -52.07 -31.37 89.29
CA LEU A 235 -51.25 -31.03 90.46
C LEU A 235 -51.44 -29.58 90.95
N GLU A 236 -51.49 -28.59 90.05
CA GLU A 236 -51.84 -27.20 90.40
C GLU A 236 -53.24 -27.14 91.03
N SER A 237 -54.17 -27.93 90.52
CA SER A 237 -55.54 -28.02 91.05
C SER A 237 -55.55 -28.66 92.44
N LEU A 238 -54.78 -29.73 92.67
CA LEU A 238 -54.57 -30.28 94.02
C LEU A 238 -53.99 -29.24 94.97
N ASN A 239 -52.93 -28.52 94.58
CA ASN A 239 -52.32 -27.48 95.41
C ASN A 239 -53.30 -26.33 95.74
N ARG A 240 -54.18 -25.94 94.79
CA ARG A 240 -55.25 -24.98 95.04
C ARG A 240 -56.28 -25.49 96.03
N TYR A 241 -56.77 -26.73 95.83
CA TYR A 241 -57.73 -27.34 96.75
C TYR A 241 -57.10 -27.58 98.13
N ASP A 242 -55.81 -27.93 98.21
CA ASP A 242 -55.09 -28.14 99.47
C ASP A 242 -55.08 -26.90 100.35
N LYS A 243 -54.74 -25.76 99.75
CA LYS A 243 -54.78 -24.44 100.40
C LYS A 243 -56.20 -23.98 100.75
N LYS A 244 -57.21 -24.42 100.00
CA LYS A 244 -58.59 -23.94 100.15
C LYS A 244 -59.39 -24.74 101.19
N VAL A 245 -59.25 -26.07 101.18
CA VAL A 245 -60.11 -26.98 101.94
C VAL A 245 -59.39 -27.63 103.13
N PHE A 246 -58.13 -28.04 102.97
CA PHE A 246 -57.37 -28.72 104.03
C PHE A 246 -56.70 -27.77 105.02
N THR A 247 -56.98 -26.47 104.92
CA THR A 247 -56.78 -25.52 106.03
C THR A 247 -57.79 -25.76 107.16
N ARG A 248 -59.02 -26.16 106.81
CA ARG A 248 -60.12 -26.45 107.75
C ARG A 248 -60.32 -27.94 108.00
N LEU A 249 -60.19 -28.75 106.96
CA LEU A 249 -60.27 -30.21 107.03
C LEU A 249 -58.90 -30.83 107.34
N ASP A 250 -58.93 -31.90 108.11
CA ASP A 250 -57.84 -32.84 108.31
C ASP A 250 -57.78 -33.80 107.11
N LYS A 251 -56.58 -34.02 106.57
CA LYS A 251 -56.37 -34.87 105.40
C LYS A 251 -56.75 -36.33 105.64
N ARG A 252 -56.92 -36.77 106.90
CA ARG A 252 -57.48 -38.09 107.24
C ARG A 252 -58.85 -38.35 106.61
N ILE A 253 -59.61 -37.31 106.25
CA ILE A 253 -60.89 -37.49 105.53
C ILE A 253 -60.73 -38.12 104.16
N LEU A 254 -59.54 -38.03 103.56
CA LEU A 254 -59.25 -38.57 102.24
C LEU A 254 -59.08 -40.09 102.20
N ASP A 255 -59.10 -40.75 103.35
CA ASP A 255 -59.10 -42.21 103.50
C ASP A 255 -60.53 -42.79 103.53
N GLU A 256 -61.54 -41.92 103.66
CA GLU A 256 -62.96 -42.26 103.57
C GLU A 256 -63.48 -42.12 102.13
N ASP A 257 -64.61 -42.76 101.80
CA ASP A 257 -65.33 -42.46 100.56
C ASP A 257 -66.08 -41.12 100.70
N ILE A 258 -65.41 -40.02 100.35
CA ILE A 258 -65.95 -38.66 100.52
C ILE A 258 -67.21 -38.47 99.67
N ARG A 259 -67.35 -39.18 98.54
CA ARG A 259 -68.56 -39.12 97.72
C ARG A 259 -69.77 -39.61 98.51
N VAL A 260 -69.62 -40.78 99.14
CA VAL A 260 -70.67 -41.36 99.98
C VAL A 260 -70.98 -40.44 101.16
N LEU A 261 -69.94 -39.94 101.85
CA LEU A 261 -70.12 -38.99 102.96
C LEU A 261 -70.83 -37.70 102.52
N LEU A 262 -70.49 -37.15 101.35
CA LEU A 262 -71.10 -35.95 100.79
C LEU A 262 -72.57 -36.19 100.41
N GLU A 263 -72.87 -37.30 99.73
CA GLU A 263 -74.24 -37.66 99.34
C GLU A 263 -75.13 -37.91 100.57
N GLU A 264 -74.63 -38.67 101.56
CA GLU A 264 -75.31 -38.88 102.83
C GLU A 264 -75.51 -37.57 103.60
N TYR A 265 -74.48 -36.72 103.69
CA TYR A 265 -74.58 -35.44 104.40
C TYR A 265 -75.55 -34.47 103.72
N LYS A 266 -75.57 -34.39 102.38
CA LYS A 266 -76.57 -33.61 101.61
C LYS A 266 -78.00 -34.12 101.83
N SER A 267 -78.19 -35.44 101.79
CA SER A 267 -79.50 -36.09 101.98
C SER A 267 -80.07 -35.86 103.38
N HIS A 268 -79.22 -35.81 104.40
CA HIS A 268 -79.67 -35.61 105.78
C HIS A 268 -79.72 -34.14 106.21
N SER A 269 -78.81 -33.28 105.74
CA SER A 269 -78.74 -31.86 106.13
C SER A 269 -79.91 -31.01 105.62
N SER A 270 -80.62 -31.48 104.58
CA SER A 270 -81.79 -30.87 103.94
C SER A 270 -83.14 -31.23 104.59
N ARG A 271 -83.18 -32.10 105.62
CA ARG A 271 -84.43 -32.54 106.28
C ARG A 271 -84.84 -31.64 107.46
N LEU A 272 -86.14 -31.31 107.57
CA LEU A 272 -86.75 -30.35 108.52
C LEU A 272 -86.58 -30.67 110.03
N PHE A 273 -86.25 -31.92 110.41
CA PHE A 273 -86.04 -32.33 111.81
C PHE A 273 -84.69 -33.06 112.03
N LYS A 274 -83.64 -32.61 111.35
CA LYS A 274 -82.30 -33.23 111.34
C LYS A 274 -81.64 -33.43 112.72
N PHE A 275 -82.00 -32.65 113.74
CA PHE A 275 -81.43 -32.76 115.09
C PHE A 275 -81.90 -34.01 115.88
N LEU A 276 -82.98 -34.67 115.45
CA LEU A 276 -83.52 -35.90 116.05
C LEU A 276 -82.95 -37.20 115.43
N SER A 277 -82.33 -37.13 114.24
CA SER A 277 -81.79 -38.32 113.58
C SER A 277 -80.49 -38.77 114.25
N ARG A 278 -80.55 -39.97 114.86
CA ARG A 278 -79.38 -40.62 115.47
C ARG A 278 -78.29 -40.88 114.44
N ASP A 279 -78.68 -41.26 113.22
CA ASP A 279 -77.78 -41.53 112.11
C ASP A 279 -77.11 -40.25 111.60
N PHE A 280 -77.85 -39.14 111.47
CA PHE A 280 -77.26 -37.85 111.09
C PHE A 280 -76.34 -37.29 112.18
N LYS A 281 -76.67 -37.48 113.46
CA LYS A 281 -75.79 -37.06 114.57
C LYS A 281 -74.49 -37.88 114.58
N LYS A 282 -74.57 -39.17 114.25
CA LYS A 282 -73.42 -40.06 114.08
C LYS A 282 -72.57 -39.64 112.86
N LEU A 283 -73.19 -39.38 111.71
CA LEU A 283 -72.52 -38.88 110.50
C LEU A 283 -71.90 -37.50 110.70
N LYS A 284 -72.60 -36.58 111.39
CA LYS A 284 -72.09 -35.24 111.72
C LYS A 284 -70.91 -35.31 112.69
N ASN A 285 -70.96 -36.18 113.69
CA ASN A 285 -69.81 -36.43 114.58
C ASN A 285 -68.64 -37.08 113.83
N ASN A 286 -68.93 -37.98 112.87
CA ASN A 286 -67.91 -38.56 112.01
C ASN A 286 -67.20 -37.48 111.18
N ILE A 287 -67.96 -36.68 110.41
CA ILE A 287 -67.41 -35.58 109.60
C ILE A 287 -66.72 -34.52 110.48
N SER A 288 -67.28 -34.21 111.65
CA SER A 288 -66.66 -33.28 112.61
C SER A 288 -65.31 -33.76 113.13
N SER A 289 -65.06 -35.07 113.20
CA SER A 289 -63.75 -35.60 113.63
C SER A 289 -62.63 -35.29 112.65
N TYR A 290 -62.97 -34.93 111.41
CA TYR A 290 -62.04 -34.51 110.37
C TYR A 290 -61.96 -32.98 110.20
N TYR A 291 -62.66 -32.18 111.00
CA TYR A 291 -62.42 -30.73 111.03
C TYR A 291 -61.37 -30.42 112.10
N LYS A 292 -60.43 -29.52 111.76
CA LYS A 292 -59.38 -29.09 112.70
C LYS A 292 -59.92 -28.17 113.80
N GLU A 293 -61.03 -27.50 113.53
CA GLU A 293 -61.76 -26.64 114.46
C GLU A 293 -63.22 -27.09 114.60
N ASN A 294 -64.05 -26.30 115.26
CA ASN A 294 -65.48 -26.56 115.36
C ASN A 294 -66.13 -26.68 113.97
N LEU A 295 -67.05 -27.63 113.84
CA LEU A 295 -67.74 -27.90 112.59
C LEU A 295 -68.48 -26.63 112.08
N PRO A 296 -68.24 -26.18 110.84
CA PRO A 296 -68.85 -24.97 110.29
C PRO A 296 -70.33 -25.18 109.90
N SER A 297 -70.94 -24.16 109.29
CA SER A 297 -72.32 -24.25 108.80
C SER A 297 -72.47 -25.38 107.77
N ASN A 298 -73.66 -25.97 107.69
CA ASN A 298 -73.90 -27.11 106.79
C ASN A 298 -73.54 -26.80 105.31
N GLU A 299 -73.75 -25.56 104.86
CA GLU A 299 -73.39 -25.11 103.51
C GLU A 299 -71.87 -25.15 103.28
N ILE A 300 -71.09 -24.70 104.27
CA ILE A 300 -69.63 -24.76 104.25
C ILE A 300 -69.18 -26.22 104.31
N VAL A 301 -69.80 -27.07 105.13
CA VAL A 301 -69.48 -28.51 105.18
C VAL A 301 -69.73 -29.20 103.84
N ILE A 302 -70.85 -28.89 103.17
CA ILE A 302 -71.12 -29.42 101.83
C ILE A 302 -70.07 -28.93 100.83
N SER A 303 -69.73 -27.63 100.85
CA SER A 303 -68.71 -27.05 99.96
C SER A 303 -67.33 -27.67 100.21
N ASP A 304 -66.93 -27.83 101.47
CA ASP A 304 -65.64 -28.40 101.84
C ASP A 304 -65.59 -29.89 101.46
N LEU A 305 -66.67 -30.65 101.66
CA LEU A 305 -66.74 -32.05 101.19
C LEU A 305 -66.76 -32.15 99.66
N GLU A 306 -67.40 -31.23 98.94
CA GLU A 306 -67.34 -31.16 97.47
C GLU A 306 -65.92 -30.89 96.96
N GLU A 307 -65.21 -29.96 97.60
CA GLU A 307 -63.83 -29.63 97.27
C GLU A 307 -62.86 -30.74 97.67
N ALA A 308 -63.05 -31.35 98.84
CA ALA A 308 -62.28 -32.51 99.27
C ALA A 308 -62.54 -33.74 98.39
N TYR A 309 -63.77 -33.93 97.90
CA TYR A 309 -64.09 -34.98 96.92
C TYR A 309 -63.41 -34.72 95.56
N LYS A 310 -63.44 -33.47 95.07
CA LYS A 310 -62.70 -33.10 93.84
C LYS A 310 -61.20 -33.33 94.01
N TYR A 311 -60.64 -32.98 95.17
CA TYR A 311 -59.24 -33.27 95.51
C TYR A 311 -58.98 -34.78 95.51
N GLN A 312 -59.80 -35.58 96.19
CA GLN A 312 -59.65 -37.03 96.27
C GLN A 312 -59.68 -37.66 94.87
N LYS A 313 -60.63 -37.25 94.02
CA LYS A 313 -60.74 -37.73 92.64
C LYS A 313 -59.48 -37.42 91.82
N ILE A 314 -58.98 -36.19 91.87
CA ILE A 314 -57.77 -35.79 91.12
C ILE A 314 -56.53 -36.53 91.68
N ARG A 315 -56.41 -36.65 93.00
CA ARG A 315 -55.32 -37.40 93.66
C ARG A 315 -55.33 -38.86 93.23
N ASP A 316 -56.50 -39.48 93.18
CA ASP A 316 -56.63 -40.90 92.83
C ASP A 316 -56.39 -41.12 91.32
N GLU A 317 -56.78 -40.17 90.45
CA GLU A 317 -56.39 -40.18 89.03
C GLU A 317 -54.87 -40.07 88.85
N ILE A 318 -54.19 -39.17 89.59
CA ILE A 318 -52.72 -39.04 89.55
C ILE A 318 -52.03 -40.32 90.05
N ARG A 319 -52.52 -40.92 91.15
CA ARG A 319 -52.00 -42.19 91.69
C ARG A 319 -52.17 -43.35 90.71
N LYS A 320 -53.28 -43.39 89.96
CA LYS A 320 -53.55 -44.44 88.97
C LYS A 320 -52.56 -44.38 87.80
N ASN A 321 -52.11 -43.18 87.43
CA ASN A 321 -51.19 -42.95 86.32
C ASN A 321 -49.75 -42.62 86.80
N ASP A 322 -49.38 -43.02 88.02
CA ASP A 322 -48.07 -42.71 88.62
C ASP A 322 -46.89 -43.17 87.74
N THR A 323 -47.02 -44.31 87.08
CA THR A 323 -46.01 -44.83 86.15
C THR A 323 -45.82 -43.95 84.92
N SER A 324 -46.91 -43.44 84.33
CA SER A 324 -46.85 -42.51 83.18
C SER A 324 -46.23 -41.18 83.60
N GLY A 325 -46.60 -40.66 84.79
CA GLY A 325 -45.97 -39.47 85.35
C GLY A 325 -44.46 -39.61 85.61
N ARG A 326 -44.00 -40.75 86.13
CA ARG A 326 -42.55 -41.04 86.28
C ARG A 326 -41.84 -41.18 84.94
N ASN A 327 -42.47 -41.79 83.94
CA ASN A 327 -41.90 -41.93 82.60
C ASN A 327 -41.80 -40.59 81.86
N LEU A 328 -42.66 -39.62 82.20
CA LEU A 328 -42.61 -38.26 81.66
C LEU A 328 -41.61 -37.37 82.41
N PHE A 329 -41.66 -37.33 83.74
CA PHE A 329 -40.92 -36.33 84.52
C PHE A 329 -39.74 -36.88 85.34
N GLY A 330 -39.47 -38.19 85.29
CA GLY A 330 -38.36 -38.81 86.02
C GLY A 330 -38.48 -38.58 87.53
N HIS A 331 -37.35 -38.29 88.18
CA HIS A 331 -37.32 -37.95 89.61
C HIS A 331 -38.03 -36.64 89.97
N TYR A 332 -38.35 -35.77 89.01
CA TYR A 332 -39.19 -34.58 89.29
C TYR A 332 -40.62 -35.01 89.64
N TRP A 333 -41.06 -36.19 89.19
CA TRP A 333 -42.33 -36.78 89.56
C TRP A 333 -42.36 -37.24 91.03
N GLY A 334 -43.38 -36.81 91.79
CA GLY A 334 -43.59 -37.21 93.19
C GLY A 334 -43.29 -36.14 94.23
N SER A 335 -42.66 -35.01 93.85
CA SER A 335 -42.56 -33.82 94.70
C SER A 335 -43.83 -32.96 94.59
N LEU A 336 -44.88 -33.36 95.31
CA LEU A 336 -46.21 -32.71 95.26
C LEU A 336 -46.21 -31.19 95.54
N GLU A 337 -45.11 -30.66 96.09
CA GLU A 337 -44.97 -29.26 96.52
C GLU A 337 -44.34 -28.32 95.47
N ASN A 338 -43.76 -28.81 94.37
CA ASN A 338 -43.08 -27.97 93.38
C ASN A 338 -43.55 -28.19 91.93
N THR A 339 -44.74 -27.66 91.61
CA THR A 339 -45.29 -27.70 90.25
C THR A 339 -44.48 -26.89 89.24
N GLN A 340 -43.71 -25.89 89.70
CA GLN A 340 -42.90 -25.04 88.84
C GLN A 340 -41.79 -25.83 88.14
N SER A 341 -41.10 -26.74 88.84
CA SER A 341 -40.06 -27.58 88.23
C SER A 341 -40.58 -28.51 87.13
N LEU A 342 -41.84 -28.96 87.21
CA LEU A 342 -42.48 -29.75 86.16
C LEU A 342 -42.84 -28.88 84.94
N ILE A 343 -43.25 -27.63 85.17
CA ILE A 343 -43.50 -26.64 84.11
C ILE A 343 -42.19 -26.34 83.38
N ASP A 344 -41.13 -26.00 84.13
CA ASP A 344 -39.82 -25.68 83.58
C ASP A 344 -39.25 -26.86 82.78
N PHE A 345 -39.38 -28.08 83.30
CA PHE A 345 -39.01 -29.31 82.60
C PHE A 345 -39.80 -29.49 81.29
N SER A 346 -41.12 -29.32 81.33
CA SER A 346 -41.98 -29.46 80.13
C SER A 346 -41.66 -28.41 79.05
N GLN A 347 -41.30 -27.19 79.45
CA GLN A 347 -40.94 -26.11 78.53
C GLN A 347 -39.56 -26.34 77.89
N TRP A 348 -38.67 -27.04 78.59
CA TRP A 348 -37.33 -27.36 78.11
C TRP A 348 -37.27 -28.64 77.27
N ILE A 349 -37.92 -29.73 77.71
CA ILE A 349 -37.76 -31.06 77.08
C ILE A 349 -38.27 -31.08 75.62
N ILE A 350 -39.28 -30.27 75.30
CA ILE A 350 -39.84 -30.16 73.95
C ILE A 350 -38.83 -29.57 72.96
N PRO A 351 -38.30 -28.34 73.14
CA PRO A 351 -37.28 -27.80 72.24
C PRO A 351 -35.99 -28.63 72.24
N PHE A 352 -35.64 -29.29 73.35
CA PHE A 352 -34.47 -30.19 73.40
C PHE A 352 -34.67 -31.42 72.51
N LYS A 353 -35.82 -32.09 72.58
CA LYS A 353 -36.15 -33.24 71.71
C LYS A 353 -36.34 -32.83 70.25
N ASP A 354 -36.95 -31.68 69.98
CA ASP A 354 -37.04 -31.13 68.62
C ASP A 354 -35.64 -30.90 68.03
N GLY A 355 -34.72 -30.34 68.82
CA GLY A 355 -33.31 -30.17 68.45
C GLY A 355 -32.58 -31.50 68.16
N LEU A 356 -32.83 -32.55 68.95
CA LEU A 356 -32.33 -33.91 68.69
C LEU A 356 -32.89 -34.48 67.38
N SER A 357 -34.19 -34.33 67.13
CA SER A 357 -34.84 -34.84 65.92
C SER A 357 -34.35 -34.16 64.63
N LYS A 358 -33.94 -32.90 64.75
CA LYS A 358 -33.39 -32.07 63.66
C LYS A 358 -31.87 -32.16 63.53
N ASP A 359 -31.21 -33.02 64.33
CA ASP A 359 -29.76 -33.17 64.36
C ASP A 359 -29.02 -31.84 64.69
N LEU A 360 -29.64 -30.95 65.46
CA LEU A 360 -29.01 -29.70 65.94
C LEU A 360 -28.37 -29.89 67.33
N ILE A 361 -28.91 -30.83 68.09
CA ILE A 361 -28.42 -31.31 69.38
C ILE A 361 -27.97 -32.75 69.15
N THR A 362 -26.75 -33.13 69.54
CA THR A 362 -26.24 -34.48 69.30
C THR A 362 -26.60 -35.43 70.45
N PRO A 363 -26.48 -36.76 70.25
CA PRO A 363 -26.61 -37.71 71.35
C PRO A 363 -25.66 -37.46 72.52
N GLU A 364 -24.49 -36.81 72.32
CA GLU A 364 -23.60 -36.43 73.42
C GLU A 364 -24.26 -35.43 74.38
N SER A 365 -25.16 -34.58 73.89
CA SER A 365 -25.92 -33.64 74.72
C SER A 365 -26.76 -34.35 75.77
N ILE A 366 -27.27 -35.55 75.48
CA ILE A 366 -28.06 -36.35 76.44
C ILE A 366 -27.21 -36.73 77.64
N GLU A 367 -25.94 -37.08 77.39
CA GLU A 367 -25.00 -37.41 78.45
C GLU A 367 -24.63 -36.18 79.27
N ILE A 368 -24.35 -35.05 78.61
CA ILE A 368 -24.00 -33.79 79.27
C ILE A 368 -25.16 -33.29 80.15
N VAL A 369 -26.39 -33.26 79.63
CA VAL A 369 -27.57 -32.85 80.40
C VAL A 369 -27.84 -33.77 81.58
N SER A 370 -27.68 -35.09 81.42
CA SER A 370 -27.91 -36.05 82.50
C SER A 370 -26.98 -35.87 83.71
N LEU A 371 -25.79 -35.30 83.49
CA LEU A 371 -24.81 -35.00 84.53
C LEU A 371 -25.00 -33.60 85.14
N GLY A 372 -25.88 -32.78 84.56
CA GLY A 372 -26.10 -31.38 84.91
C GLY A 372 -25.13 -30.43 84.20
N VAL A 373 -25.65 -29.27 83.78
CA VAL A 373 -24.88 -28.25 83.05
C VAL A 373 -24.64 -27.02 83.91
N ASN A 374 -23.58 -26.27 83.60
CA ASN A 374 -23.34 -24.94 84.16
C ASN A 374 -23.94 -23.87 83.22
N SER A 375 -25.18 -23.47 83.48
CA SER A 375 -25.91 -22.52 82.61
C SER A 375 -25.20 -21.18 82.46
N GLN A 376 -24.64 -20.63 83.55
CA GLN A 376 -23.94 -19.34 83.52
C GLN A 376 -22.71 -19.40 82.62
N GLU A 377 -21.96 -20.51 82.69
CA GLU A 377 -20.77 -20.72 81.86
C GLU A 377 -21.10 -20.82 80.37
N ILE A 378 -22.21 -21.48 80.03
CA ILE A 378 -22.69 -21.56 78.64
C ILE A 378 -23.12 -20.17 78.15
N GLU A 379 -23.89 -19.43 78.96
CA GLU A 379 -24.36 -18.08 78.64
C GLU A 379 -23.22 -17.06 78.49
N ASP A 380 -22.21 -17.12 79.36
CA ASP A 380 -21.00 -16.29 79.28
C ASP A 380 -20.22 -16.60 77.99
N ASN A 381 -20.05 -17.88 77.64
CA ASN A 381 -19.36 -18.28 76.42
C ASN A 381 -20.13 -17.88 75.15
N ILE A 382 -21.47 -17.98 75.16
CA ILE A 382 -22.33 -17.49 74.05
C ILE A 382 -22.20 -15.98 73.88
N SER A 383 -22.23 -15.22 74.98
CA SER A 383 -22.07 -13.76 74.95
C SER A 383 -20.74 -13.35 74.32
N GLU A 384 -19.67 -14.08 74.65
CA GLU A 384 -18.34 -13.85 74.09
C GLU A 384 -18.25 -14.24 72.61
N ILE A 385 -18.84 -15.37 72.20
CA ILE A 385 -18.95 -15.77 70.78
C ILE A 385 -19.65 -14.68 69.97
N ASN A 386 -20.75 -14.12 70.49
CA ASN A 386 -21.48 -13.05 69.81
C ASN A 386 -20.64 -11.77 69.71
N ARG A 387 -19.91 -11.39 70.76
CA ARG A 387 -19.01 -10.22 70.76
C ARG A 387 -17.92 -10.38 69.69
N ILE A 388 -17.21 -11.51 69.70
CA ILE A 388 -16.14 -11.82 68.74
C ILE A 388 -16.71 -11.86 67.31
N GLY A 389 -17.89 -12.47 67.11
CA GLY A 389 -18.54 -12.54 65.80
C GLY A 389 -18.92 -11.17 65.22
N VAL A 390 -19.31 -10.21 66.06
CA VAL A 390 -19.57 -8.82 65.63
C VAL A 390 -18.27 -8.10 65.27
N GLU A 391 -17.21 -8.27 66.08
CA GLU A 391 -15.90 -7.69 65.82
C GLU A 391 -15.29 -8.24 64.52
N PHE A 392 -15.36 -9.55 64.30
CA PHE A 392 -14.91 -10.20 63.06
C PHE A 392 -15.65 -9.67 61.83
N LYS A 393 -16.99 -9.56 61.88
CA LYS A 393 -17.77 -9.00 60.75
C LYS A 393 -17.35 -7.57 60.42
N LYS A 394 -17.04 -6.77 61.44
CA LYS A 394 -16.58 -5.39 61.26
C LYS A 394 -15.19 -5.34 60.62
N THR A 395 -14.23 -6.16 61.06
CA THR A 395 -12.89 -6.17 60.45
C THR A 395 -12.93 -6.63 58.99
N ILE A 396 -13.82 -7.57 58.64
CA ILE A 396 -14.05 -7.96 57.23
C ILE A 396 -14.67 -6.82 56.41
N GLU A 397 -15.55 -6.00 56.99
CA GLU A 397 -16.11 -4.82 56.32
C GLU A 397 -15.05 -3.73 56.07
N ASP A 398 -14.16 -3.50 57.04
CA ASP A 398 -13.03 -2.60 56.86
C ASP A 398 -12.06 -3.13 55.78
N LEU A 399 -11.79 -4.45 55.77
CA LEU A 399 -10.95 -5.10 54.77
C LEU A 399 -11.56 -5.03 53.35
N ASP A 400 -12.88 -5.18 53.22
CA ASP A 400 -13.63 -4.97 51.97
C ASP A 400 -13.49 -3.53 51.45
N GLY A 401 -13.45 -2.54 52.34
CA GLY A 401 -13.25 -1.13 51.97
C GLY A 401 -11.96 -0.85 51.20
N TYR A 402 -10.92 -1.66 51.40
CA TYR A 402 -9.66 -1.58 50.66
C TYR A 402 -9.59 -2.53 49.45
N LEU A 403 -10.06 -3.77 49.63
CA LEU A 403 -9.87 -4.85 48.65
C LEU A 403 -11.03 -4.98 47.64
N HIS A 404 -12.20 -4.40 47.93
CA HIS A 404 -13.42 -4.41 47.13
C HIS A 404 -13.82 -5.81 46.65
N PHE A 405 -13.96 -6.77 47.58
CA PHE A 405 -14.40 -8.14 47.28
C PHE A 405 -15.89 -8.33 47.60
N ASN A 406 -16.50 -9.40 47.14
CA ASN A 406 -17.90 -9.65 47.50
C ASN A 406 -18.01 -10.16 48.95
N LYS A 407 -18.19 -9.25 49.92
CA LYS A 407 -18.28 -9.60 51.35
C LYS A 407 -19.38 -10.60 51.70
N GLN A 408 -20.50 -10.60 50.97
CA GLN A 408 -21.59 -11.55 51.19
C GLN A 408 -21.16 -12.97 50.81
N ILE A 409 -20.52 -13.12 49.65
CA ILE A 409 -19.97 -14.41 49.20
C ILE A 409 -18.81 -14.85 50.10
N PHE A 410 -17.98 -13.90 50.55
CA PHE A 410 -16.86 -14.18 51.45
C PHE A 410 -17.36 -14.76 52.78
N LEU A 411 -18.28 -14.07 53.46
CA LEU A 411 -18.82 -14.49 54.77
C LEU A 411 -19.73 -15.73 54.72
N ALA A 412 -20.23 -16.11 53.54
CA ALA A 412 -21.04 -17.31 53.35
C ALA A 412 -20.20 -18.61 53.24
N ARG A 413 -18.87 -18.50 53.21
CA ARG A 413 -17.95 -19.64 53.20
C ARG A 413 -17.98 -20.41 54.53
N SER A 414 -17.46 -21.63 54.52
CA SER A 414 -17.22 -22.36 55.76
C SER A 414 -16.20 -21.63 56.64
N LEU A 415 -16.24 -21.85 57.96
CA LEU A 415 -15.27 -21.26 58.88
C LEU A 415 -13.82 -21.67 58.53
N GLU A 416 -13.64 -22.90 58.04
CA GLU A 416 -12.35 -23.40 57.56
C GLU A 416 -11.88 -22.68 56.28
N ASP A 417 -12.76 -22.49 55.30
CA ASP A 417 -12.45 -21.76 54.06
C ASP A 417 -12.19 -20.26 54.31
N LEU A 418 -12.90 -19.65 55.26
CA LEU A 418 -12.66 -18.28 55.71
C LEU A 418 -11.27 -18.15 56.31
N HIS A 419 -10.91 -19.07 57.20
CA HIS A 419 -9.60 -19.10 57.83
C HIS A 419 -8.50 -19.28 56.77
N PHE A 420 -8.66 -20.27 55.88
CA PHE A 420 -7.73 -20.51 54.77
C PHE A 420 -7.54 -19.27 53.90
N GLN A 421 -8.63 -18.60 53.51
CA GLN A 421 -8.56 -17.40 52.67
C GLN A 421 -7.87 -16.22 53.37
N LEU A 422 -8.10 -16.03 54.67
CA LEU A 422 -7.42 -14.98 55.45
C LEU A 422 -5.93 -15.29 55.63
N ASP A 423 -5.57 -16.56 55.82
CA ASP A 423 -4.16 -16.96 55.88
C ASP A 423 -3.46 -16.77 54.52
N VAL A 424 -4.16 -17.06 53.42
CA VAL A 424 -3.69 -16.71 52.07
C VAL A 424 -3.47 -15.21 51.92
N PHE A 425 -4.40 -14.35 52.35
CA PHE A 425 -4.20 -12.89 52.31
C PHE A 425 -3.02 -12.44 53.17
N LYS A 426 -2.84 -13.03 54.34
CA LYS A 426 -1.73 -12.72 55.27
C LYS A 426 -0.38 -13.10 54.68
N THR A 427 -0.28 -14.28 54.07
CA THR A 427 0.96 -14.80 53.49
C THR A 427 1.33 -14.10 52.19
N GLU A 428 0.34 -13.73 51.38
CA GLU A 428 0.53 -13.14 50.05
C GLU A 428 0.46 -11.61 50.04
N ILE A 429 0.47 -10.95 51.20
CA ILE A 429 0.30 -9.49 51.32
C ILE A 429 1.27 -8.68 50.44
N HIS A 430 2.50 -9.17 50.25
CA HIS A 430 3.51 -8.51 49.43
C HIS A 430 3.20 -8.55 47.92
N SER A 431 2.31 -9.43 47.45
CA SER A 431 1.89 -9.50 46.05
C SER A 431 0.69 -8.59 45.74
N LEU A 432 0.02 -8.04 46.77
CA LEU A 432 -1.15 -7.16 46.62
C LEU A 432 -0.86 -5.89 45.81
N HIS A 433 0.28 -5.23 46.04
CA HIS A 433 0.64 -4.02 45.29
C HIS A 433 0.73 -4.30 43.78
N LYS A 434 1.29 -5.46 43.38
CA LYS A 434 1.38 -5.87 41.98
C LYS A 434 -0.01 -6.13 41.39
N TRP A 435 -0.89 -6.76 42.15
CA TRP A 435 -2.27 -7.00 41.76
C TRP A 435 -3.05 -5.69 41.57
N SER A 436 -2.92 -4.74 42.50
CA SER A 436 -3.50 -3.39 42.40
C SER A 436 -3.05 -2.65 41.13
N GLN A 437 -1.73 -2.64 40.85
CA GLN A 437 -1.19 -2.06 39.61
C GLN A 437 -1.76 -2.72 38.35
N PHE A 438 -1.94 -4.04 38.37
CA PHE A 438 -2.55 -4.78 37.26
C PHE A 438 -4.02 -4.40 37.05
N ILE A 439 -4.82 -4.34 38.11
CA ILE A 439 -6.24 -3.90 38.03
C ILE A 439 -6.33 -2.45 37.52
N GLN A 440 -5.46 -1.56 37.99
CA GLN A 440 -5.39 -0.19 37.50
C GLN A 440 -5.02 -0.15 36.01
N GLY A 441 -4.04 -0.95 35.59
CA GLY A 441 -3.66 -1.11 34.18
C GLY A 441 -4.84 -1.56 33.31
N LEU A 442 -5.61 -2.55 33.75
CA LEU A 442 -6.83 -3.00 33.05
C LEU A 442 -7.91 -1.91 32.99
N ASN A 443 -8.11 -1.17 34.08
CA ASN A 443 -9.05 -0.04 34.13
C ASN A 443 -8.65 1.07 33.16
N ASP A 444 -7.37 1.40 33.06
CA ASP A 444 -6.89 2.42 32.12
C ASP A 444 -6.95 1.93 30.67
N LEU A 445 -6.66 0.65 30.42
CA LEU A 445 -6.83 0.02 29.11
C LEU A 445 -8.30 0.05 28.65
N SER A 446 -9.25 -0.16 29.57
CA SER A 446 -10.69 -0.12 29.29
C SER A 446 -11.19 1.25 28.79
N LYS A 447 -10.47 2.32 29.11
CA LYS A 447 -10.77 3.68 28.65
C LYS A 447 -10.22 3.97 27.24
N THR A 448 -9.49 3.03 26.65
CA THR A 448 -8.89 3.15 25.31
C THR A 448 -9.65 2.33 24.27
N ARG A 449 -9.16 2.33 23.02
CA ARG A 449 -9.69 1.48 21.95
C ARG A 449 -9.28 0.00 22.09
N ALA A 450 -8.49 -0.35 23.11
CA ALA A 450 -8.11 -1.71 23.44
C ALA A 450 -9.02 -2.36 24.50
N GLU A 451 -10.20 -1.80 24.81
CA GLU A 451 -11.15 -2.35 25.81
C GLU A 451 -11.42 -3.86 25.65
N GLY A 452 -11.50 -4.36 24.40
CA GLY A 452 -11.74 -5.78 24.12
C GLY A 452 -10.61 -6.72 24.54
N MET A 453 -9.44 -6.19 24.91
CA MET A 453 -8.33 -6.97 25.48
C MET A 453 -8.56 -7.32 26.95
N VAL A 454 -9.34 -6.54 27.69
CA VAL A 454 -9.48 -6.67 29.15
C VAL A 454 -9.97 -8.07 29.53
N ASP A 455 -11.06 -8.53 28.91
CA ASP A 455 -11.63 -9.86 29.19
C ASP A 455 -10.70 -11.00 28.77
N LEU A 456 -9.96 -10.83 27.66
CA LEU A 456 -9.01 -11.83 27.16
C LEU A 456 -7.81 -11.98 28.09
N ILE A 457 -7.31 -10.87 28.63
CA ILE A 457 -6.21 -10.84 29.59
C ILE A 457 -6.69 -11.45 30.91
N TYR A 458 -7.83 -10.99 31.44
CA TYR A 458 -8.35 -11.43 32.74
C TYR A 458 -8.77 -12.92 32.78
N SER A 459 -9.01 -13.54 31.63
CA SER A 459 -9.41 -14.96 31.50
C SER A 459 -8.23 -15.94 31.34
N ASP A 460 -6.96 -15.50 31.48
CA ASP A 460 -5.75 -16.30 31.20
C ASP A 460 -5.69 -16.88 29.78
N ILE A 461 -6.34 -16.25 28.80
CA ILE A 461 -6.28 -16.71 27.39
C ILE A 461 -4.94 -16.33 26.75
N LEU A 462 -4.33 -15.23 27.20
CA LEU A 462 -3.13 -14.64 26.62
C LEU A 462 -1.92 -14.85 27.54
N ASN A 463 -0.81 -15.30 26.97
CA ASN A 463 0.49 -15.20 27.62
C ASN A 463 0.99 -13.74 27.58
N PRO A 464 1.97 -13.35 28.40
CA PRO A 464 2.50 -11.97 28.41
C PRO A 464 2.91 -11.49 27.01
N ASP A 465 3.70 -12.29 26.31
CA ASP A 465 4.19 -11.97 24.96
C ASP A 465 3.07 -11.91 23.90
N ASP A 466 1.88 -12.43 24.18
CA ASP A 466 0.73 -12.44 23.26
C ASP A 466 -0.08 -11.14 23.27
N VAL A 467 0.06 -10.32 24.33
CA VAL A 467 -0.81 -9.16 24.58
C VAL A 467 -0.72 -8.12 23.44
N SER A 468 0.48 -7.67 23.10
CA SER A 468 0.67 -6.69 22.03
C SER A 468 0.32 -7.26 20.63
N PRO A 469 0.85 -8.44 20.22
CA PRO A 469 0.50 -9.04 18.93
C PRO A 469 -1.00 -9.29 18.75
N CYS A 470 -1.73 -9.64 19.82
CA CYS A 470 -3.18 -9.85 19.76
C CYS A 470 -3.93 -8.54 19.44
N PHE A 471 -3.58 -7.43 20.10
CA PHE A 471 -4.18 -6.14 19.81
C PHE A 471 -3.87 -5.68 18.39
N GLU A 472 -2.61 -5.75 17.97
CA GLU A 472 -2.16 -5.35 16.62
C GLU A 472 -2.95 -6.06 15.50
N ALA A 473 -3.17 -7.37 15.64
CA ALA A 473 -3.91 -8.16 14.66
C ALA A 473 -5.38 -7.74 14.57
N ASN A 474 -6.04 -7.57 15.71
CA ASN A 474 -7.46 -7.22 15.77
C ASN A 474 -7.69 -5.76 15.35
N PHE A 475 -6.74 -4.86 15.63
CA PHE A 475 -6.73 -3.51 15.08
C PHE A 475 -6.57 -3.52 13.56
N ALA A 476 -5.57 -4.24 13.04
CA ALA A 476 -5.34 -4.36 11.60
C ALA A 476 -6.59 -4.89 10.87
N ASP A 477 -7.21 -5.94 11.40
CA ASP A 477 -8.43 -6.51 10.81
C ASP A 477 -9.63 -5.56 10.87
N SER A 478 -9.84 -4.88 12.00
CA SER A 478 -10.94 -3.92 12.13
C SER A 478 -10.74 -2.73 11.17
N LEU A 479 -9.51 -2.23 11.02
CA LEU A 479 -9.22 -1.13 10.10
C LEU A 479 -9.31 -1.58 8.64
N LEU A 480 -8.81 -2.76 8.29
CA LEU A 480 -8.94 -3.33 6.94
C LEU A 480 -10.39 -3.59 6.55
N GLU A 481 -11.27 -3.98 7.48
CA GLU A 481 -12.71 -4.10 7.22
C GLU A 481 -13.30 -2.77 6.71
N THR A 482 -12.91 -1.64 7.31
CA THR A 482 -13.32 -0.30 6.85
C THR A 482 -12.70 0.10 5.52
N VAL A 483 -11.43 -0.27 5.27
CA VAL A 483 -10.74 -0.06 3.98
C VAL A 483 -11.46 -0.81 2.86
N PHE A 484 -11.79 -2.08 3.07
CA PHE A 484 -12.47 -2.91 2.08
C PHE A 484 -13.90 -2.43 1.79
N TYR A 485 -14.57 -1.84 2.78
CA TYR A 485 -15.87 -1.20 2.57
C TYR A 485 -15.74 0.08 1.73
N THR A 486 -14.68 0.87 1.96
CA THR A 486 -14.47 2.16 1.29
C THR A 486 -13.93 2.01 -0.13
N TYR A 487 -13.08 1.01 -0.38
CA TYR A 487 -12.38 0.79 -1.65
C TYR A 487 -12.69 -0.60 -2.23
N PRO A 488 -13.75 -0.72 -3.05
CA PRO A 488 -14.13 -1.97 -3.71
C PRO A 488 -13.02 -2.56 -4.59
N GLU A 489 -12.10 -1.76 -5.09
CA GLU A 489 -10.98 -2.22 -5.93
C GLU A 489 -10.00 -3.11 -5.16
N ILE A 490 -9.72 -2.78 -3.89
CA ILE A 490 -8.92 -3.64 -3.00
C ILE A 490 -9.79 -4.83 -2.55
N SER A 491 -11.06 -4.58 -2.25
CA SER A 491 -11.98 -5.63 -1.77
C SER A 491 -12.37 -6.66 -2.83
N GLY A 492 -12.34 -6.31 -4.11
CA GLY A 492 -12.61 -7.21 -5.23
C GLY A 492 -11.35 -7.81 -5.85
N PHE A 493 -10.16 -7.52 -5.28
CA PHE A 493 -8.91 -7.96 -5.87
C PHE A 493 -8.79 -9.49 -5.89
N ILE A 494 -8.36 -10.00 -7.05
CA ILE A 494 -8.01 -11.39 -7.30
C ILE A 494 -6.72 -11.38 -8.11
N GLY A 495 -5.61 -11.88 -7.54
CA GLY A 495 -4.28 -11.78 -8.16
C GLY A 495 -4.21 -12.37 -9.56
N LYS A 496 -4.89 -13.50 -9.81
CA LYS A 496 -4.94 -14.12 -11.15
C LYS A 496 -5.58 -13.21 -12.21
N LEU A 497 -6.62 -12.46 -11.86
CA LEU A 497 -7.23 -11.50 -12.78
C LEU A 497 -6.33 -10.28 -12.98
N HIS A 498 -5.63 -9.85 -11.92
CA HIS A 498 -4.68 -8.75 -12.01
C HIS A 498 -3.46 -9.08 -12.88
N GLU A 499 -2.89 -10.28 -12.74
CA GLU A 499 -1.82 -10.80 -13.60
C GLU A 499 -2.26 -10.84 -15.06
N LYS A 500 -3.49 -11.29 -15.34
CA LYS A 500 -4.03 -11.24 -16.70
C LYS A 500 -4.13 -9.81 -17.25
N LYS A 501 -4.53 -8.83 -16.43
CA LYS A 501 -4.52 -7.41 -16.83
C LYS A 501 -3.10 -6.92 -17.13
N ILE A 502 -2.10 -7.34 -16.36
CA ILE A 502 -0.69 -7.03 -16.60
C ILE A 502 -0.23 -7.64 -17.94
N GLU A 503 -0.57 -8.90 -18.20
CA GLU A 503 -0.26 -9.58 -19.47
C GLU A 503 -0.91 -8.88 -20.67
N ASP A 504 -2.22 -8.59 -20.58
CA ASP A 504 -2.97 -7.86 -21.61
C ASP A 504 -2.36 -6.46 -21.85
N PHE A 505 -1.99 -5.75 -20.78
CA PHE A 505 -1.33 -4.45 -20.86
C PHE A 505 0.04 -4.56 -21.55
N ARG A 506 0.87 -5.55 -21.20
CA ARG A 506 2.20 -5.75 -21.83
C ARG A 506 2.07 -6.04 -23.32
N LEU A 507 1.12 -6.89 -23.70
CA LEU A 507 0.84 -7.23 -25.10
C LEU A 507 0.39 -5.99 -25.87
N LEU A 508 -0.60 -5.26 -25.34
CA LEU A 508 -1.12 -4.04 -25.97
C LEU A 508 -0.05 -2.93 -26.06
N ASP A 509 0.74 -2.69 -25.00
CA ASP A 509 1.78 -1.65 -25.00
C ASP A 509 2.85 -1.92 -26.07
N ASN A 510 3.27 -3.18 -26.24
CA ASN A 510 4.20 -3.58 -27.29
C ASN A 510 3.58 -3.41 -28.69
N ASN A 511 2.34 -3.86 -28.88
CA ASN A 511 1.62 -3.70 -30.16
C ASN A 511 1.46 -2.22 -30.52
N LEU A 512 1.21 -1.36 -29.52
CA LEU A 512 1.01 0.07 -29.72
C LEU A 512 2.29 0.79 -30.16
N ILE A 513 3.47 0.33 -29.73
CA ILE A 513 4.75 0.83 -30.24
C ILE A 513 4.84 0.59 -31.76
N GLU A 514 4.45 -0.59 -32.24
CA GLU A 514 4.42 -0.90 -33.67
C GLU A 514 3.35 -0.09 -34.41
N LEU A 515 2.14 0.00 -33.87
CA LEU A 515 1.04 0.77 -34.48
C LEU A 515 1.38 2.27 -34.59
N ASN A 516 2.06 2.83 -33.57
CA ASN A 516 2.51 4.22 -33.60
C ASN A 516 3.54 4.47 -34.70
N ARG A 517 4.42 3.50 -35.02
CA ARG A 517 5.33 3.63 -36.18
C ARG A 517 4.53 3.78 -37.47
N HIS A 518 3.55 2.91 -37.69
CA HIS A 518 2.68 2.97 -38.87
C HIS A 518 1.88 4.28 -38.93
N ARG A 519 1.39 4.77 -37.78
CA ARG A 519 0.67 6.04 -37.69
C ARG A 519 1.55 7.22 -38.10
N ILE A 520 2.78 7.29 -37.59
CA ILE A 520 3.76 8.32 -37.96
C ILE A 520 4.06 8.23 -39.45
N ILE A 521 4.32 7.02 -39.95
CA ILE A 521 4.60 6.76 -41.36
C ILE A 521 3.45 7.28 -42.24
N LYS A 522 2.21 6.91 -41.93
CA LYS A 522 1.00 7.37 -42.63
C LYS A 522 0.88 8.89 -42.61
N GLU A 523 1.01 9.51 -41.44
CA GLU A 523 0.90 10.95 -41.29
C GLU A 523 1.98 11.71 -42.08
N VAL A 524 3.20 11.18 -42.15
CA VAL A 524 4.26 11.79 -42.98
C VAL A 524 4.01 11.55 -44.46
N TYR A 525 3.52 10.38 -44.87
CA TYR A 525 3.11 10.12 -46.26
C TYR A 525 1.98 11.05 -46.72
N ASP A 526 0.94 11.25 -45.90
CA ASP A 526 -0.22 12.11 -46.21
C ASP A 526 0.17 13.58 -46.40
N ARG A 527 1.28 14.02 -45.79
CA ARG A 527 1.82 15.39 -45.93
C ARG A 527 2.67 15.58 -47.19
N ARG A 528 3.01 14.52 -47.94
CA ARG A 528 3.88 14.60 -49.12
C ARG A 528 3.13 15.08 -50.36
N PRO A 529 3.78 15.89 -51.21
CA PRO A 529 3.20 16.25 -52.50
C PRO A 529 3.25 15.07 -53.50
N PRO A 530 2.18 14.87 -54.29
CA PRO A 530 2.24 13.97 -55.43
C PRO A 530 3.24 14.46 -56.48
N LEU A 531 4.15 13.58 -56.92
CA LEU A 531 5.11 13.90 -57.98
C LEU A 531 4.48 14.10 -59.36
N ASN A 532 3.26 13.63 -59.60
CA ASN A 532 2.63 13.71 -60.92
C ASN A 532 2.04 15.09 -61.25
N ILE A 533 2.13 16.06 -60.34
CA ILE A 533 1.56 17.40 -60.53
C ILE A 533 2.42 18.26 -61.48
N SER A 534 1.77 18.95 -62.42
CA SER A 534 2.37 20.02 -63.23
C SER A 534 2.82 21.19 -62.34
N ALA A 535 4.11 21.52 -62.35
CA ALA A 535 4.70 22.58 -61.52
C ALA A 535 5.46 23.59 -62.38
N SER A 536 5.44 24.88 -62.00
CA SER A 536 6.26 25.89 -62.66
C SER A 536 7.75 25.55 -62.48
N PRO A 537 8.62 25.71 -63.50
CA PRO A 537 10.05 25.40 -63.40
C PRO A 537 10.78 26.08 -62.23
N ASN A 538 10.31 27.26 -61.82
CA ASN A 538 10.92 28.06 -60.75
C ASN A 538 10.20 27.90 -59.40
N SER A 539 9.19 27.04 -59.30
CA SER A 539 8.62 26.62 -58.01
C SER A 539 9.55 25.65 -57.30
N GLN A 540 9.43 25.48 -55.98
CA GLN A 540 10.26 24.52 -55.24
C GLN A 540 10.16 23.09 -55.82
N LEU A 541 8.94 22.66 -56.18
CA LEU A 541 8.70 21.36 -56.79
C LEU A 541 9.33 21.26 -58.20
N GLY A 542 9.25 22.32 -59.01
CA GLY A 542 9.87 22.39 -60.34
C GLY A 542 11.39 22.30 -60.29
N ILE A 543 12.02 23.06 -59.39
CA ILE A 543 13.47 23.04 -59.17
C ILE A 543 13.91 21.64 -58.76
N LEU A 544 13.23 21.03 -57.77
CA LEU A 544 13.58 19.70 -57.27
C LEU A 544 13.42 18.60 -58.34
N LYS A 545 12.32 18.63 -59.13
CA LYS A 545 12.13 17.74 -60.29
C LYS A 545 13.24 17.88 -61.34
N SER A 546 13.66 19.11 -61.62
CA SER A 546 14.74 19.37 -62.57
C SER A 546 16.08 18.80 -62.09
N GLU A 547 16.33 18.83 -60.78
CA GLU A 547 17.53 18.26 -60.17
C GLU A 547 17.51 16.73 -60.14
N PHE A 548 16.34 16.10 -59.95
CA PHE A 548 16.16 14.64 -60.10
C PHE A 548 16.45 14.17 -61.53
N ALA A 549 15.98 14.89 -62.55
CA ALA A 549 16.21 14.54 -63.94
C ALA A 549 17.66 14.79 -64.43
N ARG A 550 18.44 15.58 -63.69
CA ARG A 550 19.80 15.99 -64.09
C ARG A 550 20.79 14.84 -63.96
N LYS A 551 21.62 14.59 -64.98
CA LYS A 551 22.66 13.53 -64.95
C LYS A 551 24.02 13.98 -64.40
N ARG A 552 24.36 15.27 -64.54
CA ARG A 552 25.63 15.91 -64.11
C ARG A 552 25.36 17.37 -63.75
N GLY A 553 26.27 18.00 -63.00
CA GLY A 553 26.16 19.43 -62.66
C GLY A 553 25.08 19.75 -61.63
N HIS A 554 24.81 18.84 -60.69
CA HIS A 554 23.83 19.03 -59.64
C HIS A 554 24.12 20.27 -58.78
N MET A 555 23.04 20.91 -58.32
CA MET A 555 23.10 22.06 -57.43
C MET A 555 23.87 21.71 -56.14
N ALA A 556 24.64 22.67 -55.62
CA ALA A 556 25.32 22.49 -54.33
C ALA A 556 24.29 22.39 -53.20
N PRO A 557 24.49 21.54 -52.16
CA PRO A 557 23.48 21.32 -51.12
C PRO A 557 23.02 22.62 -50.44
N ARG A 558 23.97 23.53 -50.14
CA ARG A 558 23.66 24.85 -49.58
C ARG A 558 22.70 25.67 -50.44
N LYS A 559 22.87 25.65 -51.77
CA LYS A 559 21.96 26.33 -52.70
C LYS A 559 20.65 25.57 -52.82
N LEU A 560 20.68 24.24 -52.89
CA LEU A 560 19.48 23.40 -52.94
C LEU A 560 18.56 23.67 -51.73
N PHE A 561 19.10 23.61 -50.50
CA PHE A 561 18.33 23.88 -49.28
C PHE A 561 17.80 25.32 -49.21
N LYS A 562 18.51 26.29 -49.81
CA LYS A 562 18.02 27.67 -49.89
C LYS A 562 16.84 27.83 -50.85
N GLU A 563 16.83 27.11 -51.97
CA GLU A 563 15.78 27.23 -53.00
C GLU A 563 14.59 26.31 -52.71
N THR A 564 14.81 25.13 -52.12
CA THR A 564 13.78 24.08 -51.97
C THR A 564 13.67 23.51 -50.54
N GLY A 565 14.25 24.18 -49.55
CA GLY A 565 14.35 23.71 -48.16
C GLY A 565 13.01 23.32 -47.54
N GLY A 566 11.97 24.14 -47.68
CA GLY A 566 10.64 23.85 -47.13
C GLY A 566 10.01 22.57 -47.69
N LEU A 567 10.12 22.36 -49.01
CA LEU A 567 9.70 21.10 -49.64
C LEU A 567 10.54 19.90 -49.17
N ILE A 568 11.86 20.05 -49.11
CA ILE A 568 12.76 19.00 -48.61
C ILE A 568 12.37 18.61 -47.18
N GLN A 569 12.05 19.58 -46.33
CA GLN A 569 11.60 19.33 -44.96
C GLN A 569 10.28 18.56 -44.91
N LYS A 570 9.32 18.79 -45.82
CA LYS A 570 8.11 17.97 -45.86
C LYS A 570 8.38 16.54 -46.33
N ILE A 571 9.35 16.33 -47.22
CA ILE A 571 9.76 14.98 -47.68
C ILE A 571 10.51 14.24 -46.55
N LYS A 572 11.43 14.96 -45.90
CA LYS A 572 12.35 14.49 -44.85
C LYS A 572 12.26 15.42 -43.63
N PRO A 573 11.29 15.21 -42.72
CA PRO A 573 11.08 16.11 -41.58
C PRO A 573 12.21 16.10 -40.54
N CYS A 574 13.02 15.04 -40.49
CA CYS A 574 14.11 14.91 -39.53
C CYS A 574 15.46 15.12 -40.22
N PHE A 575 16.22 16.13 -39.79
CA PHE A 575 17.57 16.39 -40.30
C PHE A 575 18.60 15.93 -39.27
N MET A 576 19.53 15.10 -39.70
CA MET A 576 20.61 14.56 -38.87
C MET A 576 21.94 15.17 -39.31
N MET A 577 22.45 16.12 -38.53
CA MET A 577 23.58 16.96 -38.90
C MET A 577 24.50 17.20 -37.69
N SER A 578 25.81 17.30 -37.92
CA SER A 578 26.72 17.88 -36.92
C SER A 578 26.56 19.41 -36.84
N PRO A 579 26.91 20.07 -35.72
CA PRO A 579 26.88 21.53 -35.61
C PRO A 579 27.62 22.24 -36.75
N LEU A 580 28.79 21.73 -37.13
CA LEU A 580 29.55 22.24 -38.27
C LEU A 580 28.81 22.09 -39.60
N SER A 581 28.13 20.95 -39.81
CA SER A 581 27.34 20.71 -41.02
C SER A 581 26.15 21.67 -41.13
N VAL A 582 25.53 22.04 -40.00
CA VAL A 582 24.47 23.06 -39.93
C VAL A 582 25.01 24.40 -40.45
N ALA A 583 26.15 24.85 -39.95
CA ALA A 583 26.78 26.11 -40.39
C ALA A 583 27.23 26.07 -41.87
N GLN A 584 27.72 24.92 -42.33
CA GLN A 584 28.21 24.73 -43.70
C GLN A 584 27.08 24.72 -44.74
N TYR A 585 25.99 23.98 -44.48
CA TYR A 585 24.96 23.70 -45.48
C TYR A 585 23.69 24.51 -45.33
N LEU A 586 23.34 25.00 -44.14
CA LEU A 586 22.11 25.77 -43.94
C LEU A 586 22.44 27.27 -43.94
N ASP A 587 21.98 27.99 -44.97
CA ASP A 587 22.19 29.43 -45.11
C ASP A 587 21.47 30.20 -43.98
N PRO A 588 22.14 31.07 -43.20
CA PRO A 588 21.50 31.92 -42.21
C PRO A 588 20.40 32.82 -42.80
N ALA A 589 20.58 33.30 -44.04
CA ALA A 589 19.59 34.13 -44.72
C ALA A 589 18.33 33.33 -45.12
N GLY A 590 18.44 32.01 -45.25
CA GLY A 590 17.33 31.10 -45.56
C GLY A 590 16.53 30.62 -44.32
N MET A 591 16.71 31.26 -43.15
CA MET A 591 16.00 30.90 -41.91
C MET A 591 14.46 30.94 -42.01
N GLY A 592 13.90 31.64 -43.00
CA GLY A 592 12.45 31.65 -43.23
C GLY A 592 11.88 30.28 -43.63
N ASP A 593 12.63 29.50 -44.42
CA ASP A 593 12.08 28.35 -45.16
C ASP A 593 12.40 27.00 -44.49
N LEU A 594 13.32 26.99 -43.53
CA LEU A 594 13.76 25.81 -42.78
C LEU A 594 13.68 26.08 -41.28
N ARG A 595 12.51 25.81 -40.71
CA ARG A 595 12.16 26.00 -39.29
C ARG A 595 11.77 24.66 -38.70
N PHE A 596 12.38 24.28 -37.59
CA PHE A 596 12.11 23.01 -36.91
C PHE A 596 11.29 23.25 -35.64
N ASP A 597 10.43 22.30 -35.28
CA ASP A 597 9.73 22.38 -34.01
C ASP A 597 10.66 22.07 -32.84
N TYR A 598 11.61 21.16 -33.05
CA TYR A 598 12.60 20.73 -32.06
C TYR A 598 14.00 20.65 -32.66
N VAL A 599 15.00 21.04 -31.86
CA VAL A 599 16.39 20.60 -32.03
C VAL A 599 16.73 19.66 -30.87
N ILE A 600 17.33 18.51 -31.17
CA ILE A 600 17.75 17.53 -30.18
C ILE A 600 19.27 17.42 -30.26
N PHE A 601 19.94 17.76 -29.16
CA PHE A 601 21.36 17.50 -28.98
C PHE A 601 21.51 16.24 -28.14
N ASP A 602 22.01 15.18 -28.77
CA ASP A 602 22.49 14.00 -28.06
C ASP A 602 23.99 14.16 -27.78
N GLU A 603 24.50 13.55 -26.70
CA GLU A 603 25.88 13.74 -26.22
C GLU A 603 26.27 15.23 -26.06
N ALA A 604 25.34 16.03 -25.55
CA ALA A 604 25.45 17.49 -25.45
C ALA A 604 26.60 17.99 -24.54
N SER A 605 27.18 17.11 -23.72
CA SER A 605 28.41 17.39 -22.96
C SER A 605 29.64 17.56 -23.87
N GLN A 606 29.57 17.11 -25.13
CA GLN A 606 30.64 17.24 -26.13
C GLN A 606 30.41 18.38 -27.14
N VAL A 607 29.41 19.24 -26.93
CA VAL A 607 29.09 20.34 -27.84
C VAL A 607 29.35 21.68 -27.15
N LYS A 608 30.21 22.51 -27.74
CA LYS A 608 30.46 23.88 -27.25
C LYS A 608 29.25 24.79 -27.53
N PRO A 609 28.97 25.80 -26.67
CA PRO A 609 27.86 26.74 -26.87
C PRO A 609 27.83 27.44 -28.24
N GLU A 610 28.98 27.88 -28.72
CA GLU A 610 29.15 28.56 -30.00
C GLU A 610 28.80 27.67 -31.20
N ASP A 611 29.11 26.37 -31.14
CA ASP A 611 28.79 25.41 -32.19
C ASP A 611 27.28 25.17 -32.29
N ALA A 612 26.57 25.15 -31.15
CA ALA A 612 25.14 24.87 -31.08
C ALA A 612 24.25 26.03 -31.56
N LEU A 613 24.76 27.27 -31.58
CA LEU A 613 23.99 28.49 -31.85
C LEU A 613 23.22 28.43 -33.17
N GLY A 614 23.87 27.94 -34.23
CA GLY A 614 23.25 27.83 -35.57
C GLY A 614 22.03 26.92 -35.60
N SER A 615 22.00 25.89 -34.76
CA SER A 615 20.87 24.97 -34.64
C SER A 615 19.76 25.54 -33.76
N PHE A 616 20.10 26.22 -32.65
CA PHE A 616 19.11 26.87 -31.77
C PHE A 616 18.28 27.91 -32.49
N LEU A 617 18.88 28.73 -33.36
CA LEU A 617 18.17 29.78 -34.10
C LEU A 617 17.09 29.25 -35.06
N ARG A 618 17.14 27.95 -35.40
CA ARG A 618 16.24 27.31 -36.37
C ARG A 618 15.11 26.51 -35.72
N ALA A 619 15.13 26.32 -34.41
CA ALA A 619 14.14 25.51 -33.70
C ALA A 619 13.30 26.31 -32.72
N LYS A 620 12.02 25.94 -32.54
CA LYS A 620 11.16 26.54 -31.52
C LYS A 620 11.48 26.06 -30.10
N LYS A 621 11.90 24.81 -29.97
CA LYS A 621 12.24 24.15 -28.71
C LYS A 621 13.56 23.40 -28.83
N ALA A 622 14.28 23.29 -27.72
CA ALA A 622 15.52 22.53 -27.65
C ALA A 622 15.42 21.42 -26.59
N VAL A 623 15.95 20.25 -26.93
CA VAL A 623 16.13 19.12 -26.02
C VAL A 623 17.62 18.83 -25.95
N ILE A 624 18.19 18.99 -24.76
CA ILE A 624 19.62 18.85 -24.51
C ILE A 624 19.81 17.59 -23.67
N MET A 625 20.39 16.55 -24.26
CA MET A 625 20.62 15.24 -23.64
C MET A 625 22.12 14.96 -23.60
N GLY A 626 22.61 14.52 -22.45
CA GLY A 626 24.01 14.17 -22.26
C GLY A 626 24.33 13.97 -20.79
N ASP A 627 25.61 13.77 -20.50
CA ASP A 627 26.08 13.45 -19.15
C ASP A 627 27.25 14.35 -18.74
N THR A 628 27.04 15.15 -17.70
CA THR A 628 28.05 16.07 -17.14
C THR A 628 29.22 15.34 -16.49
N LYS A 629 29.11 14.02 -16.24
CA LYS A 629 30.17 13.18 -15.66
C LYS A 629 31.00 12.44 -16.72
N GLN A 630 30.72 12.69 -18.00
CA GLN A 630 31.52 12.20 -19.14
C GLN A 630 32.40 13.32 -19.72
N LEU A 631 33.22 12.96 -20.72
CA LEU A 631 34.23 13.85 -21.29
C LEU A 631 33.64 15.16 -21.86
N PRO A 632 34.26 16.32 -21.57
CA PRO A 632 33.94 17.59 -22.23
C PRO A 632 34.47 17.62 -23.68
N PRO A 633 34.14 18.65 -24.48
CA PRO A 633 34.67 18.79 -25.83
C PRO A 633 36.20 18.95 -25.80
N THR A 634 36.89 18.44 -26.81
CA THR A 634 38.36 18.52 -26.89
C THR A 634 38.85 19.91 -27.29
N SER A 635 39.55 20.60 -26.38
CA SER A 635 40.15 21.95 -26.58
C SER A 635 41.51 21.93 -27.31
N PHE A 636 41.72 21.01 -28.25
CA PHE A 636 43.05 20.76 -28.83
C PHE A 636 43.62 21.95 -29.62
N PHE A 637 42.76 22.87 -30.08
CA PHE A 637 43.16 24.07 -30.82
C PHE A 637 43.29 25.34 -29.97
N ASP A 638 42.75 25.35 -28.74
CA ASP A 638 42.75 26.54 -27.88
C ASP A 638 44.14 26.76 -27.23
N ALA A 639 44.94 25.70 -27.09
CA ALA A 639 46.27 25.73 -26.48
C ALA A 639 47.36 26.40 -27.35
N GLN A 640 47.04 26.87 -28.57
CA GLN A 640 47.99 27.58 -29.44
C GLN A 640 47.84 29.10 -29.41
N SER A 641 46.88 29.64 -28.64
CA SER A 641 46.56 31.08 -28.59
C SER A 641 46.88 31.76 -27.25
N ASP A 642 47.56 31.10 -26.32
CA ASP A 642 47.97 31.70 -25.03
C ASP A 642 49.46 32.05 -25.02
N ILE A 643 49.83 33.06 -25.82
CA ILE A 643 50.98 33.94 -25.57
C ILE A 643 50.53 35.35 -25.97
N ASP A 644 49.76 36.01 -25.10
CA ASP A 644 49.92 37.41 -24.69
C ASP A 644 48.64 38.00 -24.08
N ASP A 645 48.89 38.84 -23.08
CA ASP A 645 48.05 39.87 -22.48
C ASP A 645 47.06 39.54 -21.35
N ASP A 646 47.53 39.90 -20.15
CA ASP A 646 46.77 40.31 -18.97
C ASP A 646 45.85 41.52 -19.29
N ALA A 647 44.56 41.28 -19.51
CA ALA A 647 43.49 42.25 -19.24
C ALA A 647 42.10 41.58 -19.15
N ASP A 648 41.33 42.00 -18.13
CA ASP A 648 39.88 41.80 -17.94
C ASP A 648 39.34 40.46 -17.38
N ASN A 649 39.34 40.40 -16.04
CA ASN A 649 38.72 39.39 -15.18
C ASN A 649 37.16 39.30 -15.21
N GLN A 650 36.48 39.82 -16.24
CA GLN A 650 35.04 39.55 -16.45
C GLN A 650 34.76 38.62 -17.64
N LEU A 651 35.68 38.50 -18.61
CA LEU A 651 35.53 37.60 -19.76
C LEU A 651 35.98 36.16 -19.48
N ASN A 652 36.78 35.94 -18.42
CA ASN A 652 37.25 34.61 -18.02
C ASN A 652 36.11 33.66 -17.57
N SER A 653 34.95 34.19 -17.18
CA SER A 653 33.78 33.37 -16.81
C SER A 653 33.07 32.68 -18.00
N ILE A 654 33.33 33.12 -19.24
CA ILE A 654 32.76 32.52 -20.46
C ILE A 654 33.68 31.44 -21.03
N LYS A 655 35.00 31.53 -20.80
CA LYS A 655 35.98 30.48 -21.16
C LYS A 655 35.85 29.21 -20.31
N ASP A 656 35.22 29.28 -19.14
CA ASP A 656 35.01 28.14 -18.23
C ASP A 656 33.77 27.27 -18.53
N MET A 657 32.95 27.64 -19.52
CA MET A 657 31.73 26.88 -19.84
C MET A 657 32.01 25.78 -20.87
N GLU A 658 32.42 24.61 -20.37
CA GLU A 658 32.87 23.47 -21.17
C GLU A 658 31.85 22.98 -22.23
N SER A 659 30.53 23.07 -21.99
CA SER A 659 29.52 22.54 -22.93
C SER A 659 28.13 23.19 -22.78
N ILE A 660 27.27 23.01 -23.79
CA ILE A 660 25.86 23.45 -23.74
C ILE A 660 25.08 22.80 -22.59
N LEU A 661 25.40 21.56 -22.23
CA LEU A 661 24.73 20.87 -21.14
C LEU A 661 25.04 21.52 -19.80
N GLN A 662 26.32 21.80 -19.54
CA GLN A 662 26.77 22.45 -18.30
C GLN A 662 26.25 23.90 -18.22
N LEU A 663 26.26 24.61 -19.35
CA LEU A 663 25.67 25.95 -19.44
C LEU A 663 24.16 25.93 -19.12
N ALA A 664 23.39 25.03 -19.72
CA ALA A 664 21.96 24.93 -19.45
C ALA A 664 21.67 24.61 -17.96
N LYS A 665 22.43 23.67 -17.37
CA LYS A 665 22.29 23.30 -15.96
C LYS A 665 22.65 24.46 -15.02
N SER A 666 23.76 25.17 -15.28
CA SER A 666 24.20 26.31 -14.45
C SER A 666 23.25 27.52 -14.52
N ARG A 667 22.52 27.67 -15.64
CA ARG A 667 21.50 28.72 -15.81
C ARG A 667 20.12 28.34 -15.27
N GLY A 668 19.97 27.18 -14.65
CA GLY A 668 18.73 26.76 -13.99
C GLY A 668 17.63 26.33 -14.96
N PHE A 669 17.96 25.89 -16.18
CA PHE A 669 16.97 25.28 -17.05
C PHE A 669 16.39 24.00 -16.41
N PRO A 670 15.09 23.69 -16.62
CA PRO A 670 14.49 22.46 -16.11
C PRO A 670 15.26 21.23 -16.60
N SER A 671 15.78 20.43 -15.67
CA SER A 671 16.55 19.22 -15.97
C SER A 671 15.93 18.00 -15.28
N LYS A 672 15.96 16.85 -15.95
CA LYS A 672 15.53 15.57 -15.38
C LYS A 672 16.60 14.51 -15.61
N MET A 673 17.06 13.88 -14.54
CA MET A 673 18.01 12.77 -14.61
C MET A 673 17.29 11.48 -14.97
N LEU A 674 17.83 10.76 -15.97
CA LEU A 674 17.41 9.40 -16.27
C LEU A 674 18.14 8.46 -15.30
N LYS A 675 17.39 7.85 -14.38
CA LYS A 675 17.98 7.09 -13.27
C LYS A 675 18.30 5.64 -13.62
N TRP A 676 17.55 5.01 -14.51
CA TRP A 676 17.70 3.58 -14.77
C TRP A 676 18.94 3.26 -15.62
N HIS A 677 19.75 2.33 -15.12
CA HIS A 677 20.90 1.79 -15.85
C HIS A 677 20.57 0.40 -16.42
N TYR A 678 20.58 0.29 -17.74
CA TYR A 678 20.23 -0.94 -18.46
C TYR A 678 21.41 -1.62 -19.17
N ARG A 679 22.59 -0.99 -19.19
CA ARG A 679 23.73 -1.48 -19.99
C ARG A 679 24.39 -2.70 -19.36
N SER A 680 24.64 -2.65 -18.06
CA SER A 680 25.44 -3.67 -17.38
C SER A 680 24.60 -4.89 -17.04
N ARG A 681 25.07 -6.07 -17.45
CA ARG A 681 24.50 -7.38 -17.09
C ARG A 681 24.81 -7.81 -15.66
N HIS A 682 25.73 -7.11 -15.01
CA HIS A 682 26.08 -7.31 -13.60
C HIS A 682 26.33 -5.96 -12.94
N GLU A 683 25.72 -5.77 -11.77
CA GLU A 683 25.77 -4.57 -10.94
C GLU A 683 27.21 -4.13 -10.61
N SER A 684 28.17 -5.05 -10.51
CA SER A 684 29.56 -4.74 -10.17
C SER A 684 30.28 -3.88 -11.22
N LEU A 685 29.76 -3.83 -12.46
CA LEU A 685 30.32 -3.01 -13.54
C LEU A 685 30.03 -1.51 -13.36
N ILE A 686 28.94 -1.17 -12.67
CA ILE A 686 28.48 0.22 -12.51
C ILE A 686 28.50 0.67 -11.04
N ALA A 687 28.55 -0.23 -10.06
CA ALA A 687 28.43 0.08 -8.63
C ALA A 687 29.39 1.21 -8.16
N VAL A 688 30.67 1.10 -8.48
CA VAL A 688 31.67 2.13 -8.14
C VAL A 688 31.38 3.44 -8.85
N SER A 689 30.99 3.38 -10.13
CA SER A 689 30.67 4.57 -10.91
C SER A 689 29.43 5.28 -10.34
N ASN A 690 28.40 4.53 -9.94
CA ASN A 690 27.19 5.05 -9.29
C ASN A 690 27.51 5.77 -7.98
N GLN A 691 28.36 5.18 -7.13
CA GLN A 691 28.78 5.78 -5.87
C GLN A 691 29.60 7.05 -6.09
N GLU A 692 30.70 6.96 -6.85
CA GLU A 692 31.66 8.05 -6.96
C GLU A 692 31.16 9.21 -7.83
N PHE A 693 30.39 8.94 -8.88
CA PHE A 693 30.02 9.96 -9.89
C PHE A 693 28.56 10.41 -9.82
N TYR A 694 27.65 9.55 -9.34
CA TYR A 694 26.20 9.79 -9.39
C TYR A 694 25.53 9.77 -8.01
N SER A 695 26.30 9.77 -6.91
CA SER A 695 25.75 9.81 -5.54
C SER A 695 24.73 8.70 -5.25
N ASN A 696 24.89 7.53 -5.89
CA ASN A 696 23.97 6.40 -5.80
C ASN A 696 22.53 6.69 -6.28
N GLU A 697 22.33 7.71 -7.12
CA GLU A 697 21.02 8.04 -7.67
C GLU A 697 20.60 7.16 -8.87
N LEU A 698 21.53 6.41 -9.49
CA LEU A 698 21.18 5.47 -10.56
C LEU A 698 20.53 4.21 -9.98
N LEU A 699 19.44 3.77 -10.61
CA LEU A 699 18.74 2.52 -10.31
C LEU A 699 19.35 1.40 -11.14
N VAL A 700 19.97 0.42 -10.48
CA VAL A 700 20.69 -0.69 -11.12
C VAL A 700 19.98 -2.00 -10.82
N TYR A 701 19.70 -2.79 -11.85
CA TYR A 701 19.12 -4.12 -11.69
C TYR A 701 20.18 -5.13 -11.25
N PRO A 702 19.91 -5.96 -10.21
CA PRO A 702 20.84 -7.00 -9.77
C PRO A 702 20.95 -8.14 -10.79
N SER A 703 22.12 -8.74 -10.88
CA SER A 703 22.31 -10.01 -11.59
C SER A 703 21.77 -11.19 -10.77
N PRO A 704 21.21 -12.25 -11.39
CA PRO A 704 20.90 -13.50 -10.69
C PRO A 704 22.16 -14.29 -10.27
N CYS A 705 23.35 -13.87 -10.71
CA CYS A 705 24.62 -14.53 -10.42
C CYS A 705 25.55 -13.54 -9.71
N HIS A 706 25.77 -13.72 -8.41
CA HIS A 706 26.59 -12.81 -7.61
C HIS A 706 28.10 -13.14 -7.69
N ASP A 707 28.46 -14.41 -7.96
CA ASP A 707 29.84 -14.82 -8.19
C ASP A 707 29.95 -15.64 -9.48
N SER A 708 29.95 -14.92 -10.61
CA SER A 708 30.11 -15.49 -11.95
C SER A 708 31.55 -15.35 -12.44
N LYS A 709 32.13 -16.38 -13.06
CA LYS A 709 33.43 -16.27 -13.73
C LYS A 709 33.38 -15.37 -14.98
N ASP A 710 32.23 -15.30 -15.63
CA ASP A 710 32.06 -14.72 -16.98
C ASP A 710 31.33 -13.38 -16.98
N LEU A 711 30.91 -12.89 -15.81
CA LEU A 711 30.22 -11.60 -15.66
C LEU A 711 30.88 -10.74 -14.58
N GLY A 712 30.66 -9.43 -14.67
CA GLY A 712 31.03 -8.46 -13.65
C GLY A 712 32.48 -8.00 -13.72
N LEU A 713 32.90 -7.28 -12.68
CA LEU A 713 34.23 -6.71 -12.56
C LEU A 713 35.24 -7.76 -12.06
N LYS A 714 36.41 -7.85 -12.68
CA LYS A 714 37.49 -8.80 -12.34
C LYS A 714 38.83 -8.09 -12.23
N PHE A 715 39.70 -8.62 -11.38
CA PHE A 715 41.07 -8.12 -11.20
C PHE A 715 42.08 -9.23 -11.43
N VAL A 716 43.08 -8.96 -12.27
CA VAL A 716 44.20 -9.85 -12.57
C VAL A 716 45.49 -9.16 -12.08
N HIS A 717 46.02 -9.67 -10.97
CA HIS A 717 47.27 -9.16 -10.38
C HIS A 717 48.48 -9.80 -11.07
N LEU A 718 49.38 -8.96 -11.60
CA LEU A 718 50.56 -9.37 -12.38
C LEU A 718 51.87 -8.92 -11.72
N PRO A 719 52.25 -9.50 -10.55
CA PRO A 719 53.38 -9.02 -9.74
C PRO A 719 54.74 -9.11 -10.46
N ASP A 720 54.91 -10.03 -11.42
CA ASP A 720 56.18 -10.26 -12.13
C ASP A 720 56.40 -9.31 -13.32
N THR A 721 55.47 -8.38 -13.53
CA THR A 721 55.52 -7.38 -14.60
C THR A 721 56.08 -6.07 -14.10
N VAL A 722 56.73 -5.32 -14.99
CA VAL A 722 57.54 -4.15 -14.60
C VAL A 722 57.17 -2.96 -15.47
N TYR A 723 56.87 -1.84 -14.83
CA TYR A 723 56.70 -0.56 -15.50
C TYR A 723 58.08 0.09 -15.73
N ASP A 724 58.45 0.29 -16.99
CA ASP A 724 59.75 0.84 -17.39
C ASP A 724 59.77 2.38 -17.29
N ARG A 725 59.75 2.86 -16.05
CA ARG A 725 59.70 4.28 -15.65
C ARG A 725 61.02 4.99 -15.98
N GLY A 726 61.13 5.53 -17.19
CA GLY A 726 62.27 6.37 -17.63
C GLY A 726 62.88 6.00 -18.98
N ARG A 727 62.53 4.84 -19.55
CA ARG A 727 62.85 4.48 -20.94
C ARG A 727 61.58 4.48 -21.78
N SER A 728 60.91 3.33 -21.85
CA SER A 728 59.80 3.12 -22.78
C SER A 728 58.46 3.64 -22.25
N GLY A 729 58.28 3.77 -20.93
CA GLY A 729 57.02 4.21 -20.33
C GLY A 729 55.84 3.28 -20.64
N LYS A 730 56.13 1.98 -20.83
CA LYS A 730 55.16 0.90 -21.08
C LYS A 730 55.48 -0.31 -20.19
N ASN A 731 54.50 -1.17 -19.96
CA ASN A 731 54.65 -2.46 -19.31
C ASN A 731 54.45 -3.57 -20.36
N LEU A 732 55.57 -4.05 -20.92
CA LEU A 732 55.58 -5.01 -22.03
C LEU A 732 55.00 -6.37 -21.62
N LYS A 733 55.33 -6.87 -20.42
CA LYS A 733 54.81 -8.15 -19.95
C LYS A 733 53.30 -8.11 -19.70
N GLU A 734 52.78 -6.99 -19.16
CA GLU A 734 51.34 -6.78 -19.03
C GLU A 734 50.65 -6.74 -20.40
N ALA A 735 51.24 -6.06 -21.40
CA ALA A 735 50.73 -6.07 -22.77
C ALA A 735 50.63 -7.49 -23.34
N GLY A 736 51.67 -8.33 -23.13
CA GLY A 736 51.66 -9.75 -23.48
C GLY A 736 50.53 -10.54 -22.82
N CYS A 737 50.31 -10.35 -21.51
CA CYS A 737 49.22 -11.01 -20.79
C CYS A 737 47.83 -10.58 -21.33
N VAL A 738 47.65 -9.31 -21.66
CA VAL A 738 46.38 -8.80 -22.22
C VAL A 738 46.12 -9.37 -23.62
N VAL A 739 47.14 -9.42 -24.48
CA VAL A 739 47.01 -10.04 -25.81
C VAL A 739 46.69 -11.53 -25.68
N GLN A 740 47.38 -12.26 -24.80
CA GLN A 740 47.07 -13.67 -24.54
C GLN A 740 45.61 -13.87 -24.08
N ALA A 741 45.12 -13.01 -23.18
CA ALA A 741 43.73 -13.05 -22.74
C ALA A 741 42.74 -12.74 -23.89
N ALA A 742 43.09 -11.81 -24.78
CA ALA A 742 42.27 -11.51 -25.96
C ALA A 742 42.15 -12.72 -26.91
N PHE A 743 43.22 -13.50 -27.08
CA PHE A 743 43.18 -14.76 -27.84
C PHE A 743 42.30 -15.80 -27.14
N GLN A 744 42.46 -15.98 -25.83
CA GLN A 744 41.63 -16.91 -25.05
C GLN A 744 40.14 -16.56 -25.12
N HIS A 745 39.80 -15.26 -25.12
CA HIS A 745 38.42 -14.79 -25.30
C HIS A 745 37.83 -15.28 -26.62
N TYR A 746 38.50 -15.04 -27.74
CA TYR A 746 37.99 -15.45 -29.06
C TYR A 746 38.03 -16.97 -29.26
N GLN A 747 38.97 -17.69 -28.62
CA GLN A 747 38.95 -19.15 -28.59
C GLN A 747 37.74 -19.69 -27.81
N LYS A 748 37.34 -19.05 -26.72
CA LYS A 748 36.20 -19.45 -25.90
C LYS A 748 34.86 -19.11 -26.54
N TYR A 749 34.70 -17.89 -27.06
CA TYR A 749 33.41 -17.35 -27.48
C TYR A 749 33.23 -17.20 -29.00
N GLY A 750 34.30 -17.36 -29.79
CA GLY A 750 34.29 -16.99 -31.20
C GLY A 750 33.79 -15.56 -31.40
N LYS A 751 32.95 -15.34 -32.40
CA LYS A 751 32.30 -14.04 -32.64
C LYS A 751 31.09 -13.77 -31.74
N GLY A 752 30.81 -14.64 -30.77
CA GLY A 752 29.62 -14.54 -29.92
C GLY A 752 29.67 -13.40 -28.90
N LYS A 753 30.87 -12.91 -28.53
CA LYS A 753 31.07 -11.79 -27.60
C LYS A 753 32.11 -10.82 -28.13
N SER A 754 31.76 -9.54 -28.17
CA SER A 754 32.62 -8.45 -28.61
C SER A 754 33.67 -8.09 -27.55
N LEU A 755 34.87 -7.69 -27.98
CA LEU A 755 36.01 -7.39 -27.10
C LEU A 755 36.61 -6.01 -27.39
N GLY A 756 36.94 -5.27 -26.34
CA GLY A 756 37.72 -4.03 -26.44
C GLY A 756 38.81 -3.96 -25.38
N VAL A 757 39.92 -3.30 -25.71
CA VAL A 757 41.04 -3.06 -24.80
C VAL A 757 41.19 -1.56 -24.55
N GLY A 758 41.09 -1.17 -23.28
CA GLY A 758 41.31 0.20 -22.81
C GLY A 758 42.66 0.35 -22.13
N THR A 759 43.40 1.41 -22.44
CA THR A 759 44.70 1.71 -21.81
C THR A 759 44.73 3.10 -21.17
N PHE A 760 45.54 3.27 -20.12
CA PHE A 760 45.65 4.58 -19.45
C PHE A 760 46.55 5.57 -20.20
N ASN A 761 47.42 5.08 -21.08
CA ASN A 761 48.31 5.91 -21.88
C ASN A 761 48.53 5.35 -23.30
N VAL A 762 48.94 6.22 -24.21
CA VAL A 762 49.18 5.91 -25.64
C VAL A 762 50.35 4.94 -25.82
N ARG A 763 51.38 5.01 -24.98
CA ARG A 763 52.56 4.14 -25.10
C ARG A 763 52.22 2.67 -24.81
N GLN A 764 51.34 2.43 -23.84
CA GLN A 764 50.81 1.11 -23.53
C GLN A 764 49.85 0.62 -24.63
N GLN A 765 49.03 1.51 -25.21
CA GLN A 765 48.20 1.18 -26.37
C GLN A 765 49.05 0.63 -27.52
N GLN A 766 50.14 1.34 -27.85
CA GLN A 766 51.06 0.93 -28.90
C GLN A 766 51.75 -0.40 -28.57
N ALA A 767 52.13 -0.63 -27.30
CA ALA A 767 52.72 -1.89 -26.86
C ALA A 767 51.80 -3.09 -27.09
N ILE A 768 50.50 -2.94 -26.81
CA ILE A 768 49.49 -3.98 -27.02
C ILE A 768 49.29 -4.24 -28.52
N LEU A 769 49.25 -3.19 -29.34
CA LEU A 769 49.13 -3.34 -30.79
C LEU A 769 50.35 -4.04 -31.42
N GLU A 770 51.56 -3.67 -30.99
CA GLU A 770 52.81 -4.32 -31.43
C GLU A 770 52.83 -5.81 -31.06
N GLU A 771 52.47 -6.14 -29.82
CA GLU A 771 52.40 -7.54 -29.35
C GLU A 771 51.29 -8.33 -30.07
N LEU A 772 50.13 -7.70 -30.30
CA LEU A 772 49.04 -8.31 -31.06
C LEU A 772 49.47 -8.64 -32.49
N GLU A 773 50.17 -7.72 -33.17
CA GLU A 773 50.70 -7.96 -34.52
C GLU A 773 51.69 -9.13 -34.53
N LEU A 774 52.57 -9.23 -33.52
CA LEU A 774 53.51 -10.33 -33.39
C LEU A 774 52.79 -11.68 -33.20
N GLN A 775 51.79 -11.73 -32.32
CA GLN A 775 51.02 -12.96 -32.08
C GLN A 775 50.17 -13.37 -33.28
N LEU A 776 49.59 -12.43 -34.03
CA LEU A 776 48.84 -12.71 -35.25
C LEU A 776 49.71 -13.32 -36.36
N ARG A 777 51.00 -12.97 -36.44
CA ARG A 777 51.94 -13.63 -37.36
C ARG A 777 52.19 -15.09 -36.98
N LEU A 778 52.13 -15.43 -35.70
CA LEU A 778 52.27 -16.81 -35.21
C LEU A 778 50.96 -17.61 -35.34
N HIS A 779 49.81 -16.93 -35.33
CA HIS A 779 48.46 -17.49 -35.38
C HIS A 779 47.60 -16.82 -36.46
N PRO A 780 47.90 -17.02 -37.77
CA PRO A 780 47.15 -16.37 -38.86
C PRO A 780 45.66 -16.68 -38.87
N GLU A 781 45.24 -17.82 -38.32
CA GLU A 781 43.84 -18.24 -38.19
C GLU A 781 42.99 -17.29 -37.33
N MET A 782 43.62 -16.48 -36.48
CA MET A 782 42.92 -15.55 -35.57
C MET A 782 42.67 -14.16 -36.20
N GLU A 783 43.28 -13.84 -37.33
CA GLU A 783 43.27 -12.49 -37.93
C GLU A 783 41.84 -11.96 -38.22
N GLU A 784 40.92 -12.86 -38.60
CA GLU A 784 39.53 -12.51 -38.89
C GLU A 784 38.79 -11.90 -37.68
N PHE A 785 39.18 -12.23 -36.45
CA PHE A 785 38.55 -11.70 -35.23
C PHE A 785 38.99 -10.27 -34.88
N PHE A 786 40.11 -9.80 -35.45
CA PHE A 786 40.72 -8.50 -35.11
C PHE A 786 40.59 -7.45 -36.23
N THR A 787 39.86 -7.74 -37.31
CA THR A 787 39.68 -6.83 -38.46
C THR A 787 38.44 -5.93 -38.33
N SER A 788 38.49 -4.74 -38.94
CA SER A 788 37.50 -3.66 -38.80
C SER A 788 36.23 -3.81 -39.65
N SER A 789 36.00 -4.96 -40.29
CA SER A 789 34.90 -5.17 -41.26
C SER A 789 33.58 -5.63 -40.64
N GLN A 790 33.53 -5.80 -39.31
CA GLN A 790 32.38 -6.32 -38.57
C GLN A 790 31.68 -5.24 -37.74
N ASP A 791 30.37 -5.39 -37.52
CA ASP A 791 29.64 -4.67 -36.48
C ASP A 791 30.27 -4.99 -35.11
N GLU A 792 30.52 -3.95 -34.30
CA GLU A 792 31.21 -4.05 -32.99
C GLU A 792 32.62 -4.71 -33.01
N HIS A 793 33.44 -4.38 -34.01
CA HIS A 793 34.83 -4.86 -34.15
C HIS A 793 35.75 -4.70 -32.92
N PHE A 794 36.79 -5.51 -32.81
CA PHE A 794 37.83 -5.36 -31.79
C PHE A 794 38.52 -3.99 -31.85
N PHE A 795 38.80 -3.38 -30.68
CA PHE A 795 39.60 -2.16 -30.62
C PHE A 795 40.63 -2.17 -29.49
N VAL A 796 41.70 -1.38 -29.67
CA VAL A 796 42.63 -0.97 -28.61
C VAL A 796 42.65 0.56 -28.57
N LYS A 797 42.14 1.15 -27.49
CA LYS A 797 41.98 2.60 -27.34
C LYS A 797 42.46 3.08 -25.97
N ASN A 798 42.85 4.34 -25.90
CA ASN A 798 43.27 4.97 -24.64
C ASN A 798 42.11 5.79 -24.01
N LEU A 799 42.33 6.28 -22.79
CA LEU A 799 41.38 7.11 -22.03
C LEU A 799 40.78 8.31 -22.80
N GLU A 800 41.48 8.85 -23.80
CA GLU A 800 41.03 10.01 -24.57
C GLU A 800 40.18 9.64 -25.79
N THR A 801 40.25 8.39 -26.26
CA THR A 801 39.69 7.96 -27.55
C THR A 801 38.61 6.90 -27.45
N ILE A 802 38.40 6.30 -26.27
CA ILE A 802 37.45 5.19 -26.04
C ILE A 802 35.97 5.62 -25.96
N GLN A 803 35.68 6.92 -26.02
CA GLN A 803 34.32 7.43 -25.88
C GLN A 803 33.40 6.97 -27.03
N GLY A 804 32.17 6.60 -26.67
CA GLY A 804 31.13 6.20 -27.63
C GLY A 804 31.19 4.73 -28.06
N ASP A 805 32.24 4.00 -27.72
CA ASP A 805 32.31 2.54 -27.92
C ASP A 805 31.84 1.78 -26.68
N GLU A 806 31.28 0.59 -26.88
CA GLU A 806 30.95 -0.36 -25.81
C GLU A 806 31.17 -1.79 -26.31
N ARG A 807 31.56 -2.71 -25.43
CA ARG A 807 31.80 -4.13 -25.77
C ARG A 807 31.29 -5.03 -24.67
N ASP A 808 31.08 -6.29 -24.99
CA ASP A 808 30.67 -7.29 -24.00
C ASP A 808 31.74 -7.47 -22.95
N VAL A 809 32.99 -7.55 -23.41
CA VAL A 809 34.16 -7.64 -22.56
C VAL A 809 35.08 -6.44 -22.81
N ILE A 810 35.45 -5.74 -21.73
CA ILE A 810 36.49 -4.70 -21.74
C ILE A 810 37.66 -5.16 -20.88
N MET A 811 38.84 -5.21 -21.49
CA MET A 811 40.10 -5.43 -20.78
C MET A 811 40.78 -4.08 -20.54
N VAL A 812 41.12 -3.77 -19.30
CA VAL A 812 41.77 -2.52 -18.90
C VAL A 812 43.22 -2.81 -18.54
N SER A 813 44.15 -2.32 -19.37
CA SER A 813 45.58 -2.33 -19.08
C SER A 813 45.97 -1.00 -18.44
N ILE A 814 46.31 -1.01 -17.15
CA ILE A 814 46.77 0.18 -16.45
C ILE A 814 48.13 0.63 -17.01
N GLY A 815 49.04 -0.31 -17.27
CA GLY A 815 50.38 -0.07 -17.83
C GLY A 815 51.35 0.70 -16.93
N PHE A 816 50.86 1.57 -16.05
CA PHE A 816 51.59 2.18 -14.94
C PHE A 816 51.67 1.20 -13.76
N GLY A 817 52.75 1.24 -12.98
CA GLY A 817 52.91 0.31 -11.87
C GLY A 817 54.27 0.39 -11.18
N PHE A 818 54.62 -0.67 -10.45
CA PHE A 818 55.94 -0.85 -9.85
C PHE A 818 57.03 -0.96 -10.92
N ASP A 819 58.15 -0.25 -10.71
CA ASP A 819 59.36 -0.36 -11.53
C ASP A 819 60.29 -1.50 -11.05
N GLN A 820 61.47 -1.64 -11.69
CA GLN A 820 62.46 -2.67 -11.34
C GLN A 820 62.96 -2.56 -9.88
N ASN A 821 62.87 -1.37 -9.29
CA ASN A 821 63.26 -1.09 -7.91
C ASN A 821 62.08 -1.19 -6.94
N HIS A 822 60.92 -1.68 -7.40
CA HIS A 822 59.67 -1.75 -6.66
C HIS A 822 59.14 -0.39 -6.16
N ASN A 823 59.38 0.68 -6.90
CA ASN A 823 58.74 1.97 -6.65
C ASN A 823 57.49 2.13 -7.51
N LEU A 824 56.35 2.45 -6.88
CA LEU A 824 55.10 2.73 -7.59
C LEU A 824 55.12 4.12 -8.23
N SER A 825 54.60 4.24 -9.45
CA SER A 825 54.40 5.57 -10.07
C SER A 825 53.31 6.35 -9.33
N HIS A 826 53.61 7.57 -8.87
CA HIS A 826 52.60 8.51 -8.37
C HIS A 826 51.88 9.29 -9.49
N ASN A 827 52.34 9.13 -10.74
CA ASN A 827 51.76 9.75 -11.92
C ASN A 827 51.17 8.65 -12.82
N PHE A 828 49.84 8.60 -12.88
CA PHE A 828 49.00 7.74 -13.71
C PHE A 828 48.51 8.45 -14.99
N GLY A 829 49.25 9.46 -15.45
CA GLY A 829 49.01 10.13 -16.71
C GLY A 829 47.74 11.02 -16.66
N PRO A 830 46.83 10.92 -17.65
CA PRO A 830 45.64 11.77 -17.74
C PRO A 830 44.71 11.75 -16.50
N LEU A 831 44.83 10.75 -15.63
CA LEU A 831 44.04 10.64 -14.39
C LEU A 831 44.47 11.61 -13.27
N ASN A 832 45.71 12.11 -13.33
CA ASN A 832 46.22 13.03 -12.32
C ASN A 832 45.81 14.49 -12.55
N TYR A 833 45.31 14.83 -13.74
CA TYR A 833 44.90 16.18 -14.13
C TYR A 833 43.38 16.37 -14.01
N ASP A 834 42.92 17.62 -14.09
CA ASP A 834 41.50 17.96 -14.06
C ASP A 834 40.73 17.27 -15.21
N GLY A 835 39.55 16.73 -14.89
CA GLY A 835 38.75 15.90 -15.79
C GLY A 835 39.26 14.45 -15.91
N GLY A 836 40.33 14.07 -15.21
CA GLY A 836 40.84 12.69 -15.16
C GLY A 836 39.80 11.71 -14.62
N GLU A 837 38.96 12.14 -13.68
CA GLU A 837 37.85 11.37 -13.15
C GLU A 837 36.80 11.02 -14.22
N ARG A 838 36.52 11.93 -15.16
CA ARG A 838 35.55 11.72 -16.24
C ARG A 838 36.08 10.70 -17.24
N ARG A 839 37.39 10.75 -17.53
CA ARG A 839 38.09 9.74 -18.35
C ARG A 839 37.98 8.35 -17.74
N LEU A 840 38.22 8.23 -16.43
CA LEU A 840 38.06 6.97 -15.72
C LEU A 840 36.60 6.47 -15.79
N ASN A 841 35.64 7.33 -15.45
CA ASN A 841 34.21 7.01 -15.50
C ASN A 841 33.78 6.50 -16.88
N VAL A 842 34.24 7.17 -17.95
CA VAL A 842 34.01 6.73 -19.32
C VAL A 842 34.56 5.32 -19.53
N LEU A 843 35.84 5.06 -19.22
CA LEU A 843 36.48 3.75 -19.45
C LEU A 843 35.78 2.61 -18.69
N VAL A 844 35.51 2.79 -17.39
CA VAL A 844 34.98 1.71 -16.54
C VAL A 844 33.51 1.38 -16.83
N THR A 845 32.81 2.22 -17.58
CA THR A 845 31.39 2.03 -17.94
C THR A 845 31.16 1.53 -19.37
N ARG A 846 32.23 1.09 -20.07
CA ARG A 846 32.18 0.57 -21.45
C ARG A 846 31.81 -0.91 -21.56
N ALA A 847 31.92 -1.67 -20.47
CA ALA A 847 31.61 -3.09 -20.46
C ALA A 847 30.11 -3.35 -20.30
N ARG A 848 29.54 -4.21 -21.16
CA ARG A 848 28.17 -4.73 -21.00
C ARG A 848 28.13 -5.93 -20.06
N GLU A 849 29.09 -6.85 -20.17
CA GLU A 849 29.06 -8.12 -19.42
C GLU A 849 30.23 -8.29 -18.45
N GLN A 850 31.45 -7.96 -18.86
CA GLN A 850 32.66 -8.20 -18.07
C GLN A 850 33.69 -7.09 -18.24
N CYS A 851 34.28 -6.65 -17.14
CA CYS A 851 35.43 -5.74 -17.14
C CYS A 851 36.59 -6.39 -16.39
N ILE A 852 37.76 -6.50 -17.03
CA ILE A 852 38.94 -7.17 -16.46
C ILE A 852 40.07 -6.16 -16.33
N ILE A 853 40.52 -5.88 -15.10
CA ILE A 853 41.62 -4.95 -14.83
C ILE A 853 42.93 -5.72 -14.69
N TYR A 854 43.96 -5.28 -15.40
CA TYR A 854 45.33 -5.81 -15.31
C TYR A 854 46.24 -4.77 -14.68
N ALA A 855 46.92 -5.15 -13.60
CA ALA A 855 47.88 -4.28 -12.92
C ALA A 855 48.92 -5.11 -12.15
N ASN A 856 50.12 -4.56 -11.95
CA ASN A 856 51.17 -5.20 -11.14
C ASN A 856 51.14 -4.83 -9.65
N PHE A 857 50.25 -3.93 -9.25
CA PHE A 857 50.05 -3.45 -7.89
C PHE A 857 48.58 -3.63 -7.48
N LYS A 858 48.30 -3.56 -6.17
CA LYS A 858 46.96 -3.66 -5.58
C LYS A 858 46.44 -2.30 -5.13
N ALA A 859 45.14 -2.18 -4.88
CA ALA A 859 44.50 -0.96 -4.42
C ALA A 859 45.11 -0.40 -3.12
N ARG A 860 45.48 -1.29 -2.19
CA ARG A 860 46.15 -0.92 -0.93
C ARG A 860 47.51 -0.26 -1.13
N ASP A 861 48.16 -0.48 -2.28
CA ASP A 861 49.47 0.08 -2.61
C ASP A 861 49.33 1.54 -3.12
N ILE A 862 48.11 2.01 -3.43
CA ILE A 862 47.85 3.40 -3.81
C ILE A 862 47.77 4.28 -2.55
N GLU A 863 48.81 5.10 -2.36
CA GLU A 863 48.85 6.12 -1.31
C GLU A 863 48.09 7.38 -1.71
N LEU A 864 47.07 7.74 -0.94
CA LEU A 864 46.30 8.98 -1.12
C LEU A 864 46.83 10.07 -0.20
N LYS A 865 47.12 11.25 -0.76
CA LYS A 865 47.42 12.49 -0.03
C LYS A 865 46.17 13.37 0.01
N PRO A 866 46.05 14.34 0.93
CA PRO A 866 44.93 15.30 0.92
C PRO A 866 44.77 16.01 -0.44
N SER A 867 45.88 16.27 -1.13
CA SER A 867 45.95 16.88 -2.46
C SER A 867 45.80 15.91 -3.64
N SER A 868 45.53 14.62 -3.42
CA SER A 868 45.32 13.66 -4.51
C SER A 868 44.08 14.02 -5.34
N SER A 869 44.20 13.94 -6.67
CA SER A 869 43.09 14.20 -7.60
C SER A 869 41.93 13.24 -7.35
N PHE A 870 40.72 13.69 -7.67
CA PHE A 870 39.52 12.85 -7.53
C PHE A 870 39.58 11.60 -8.42
N GLY A 871 40.16 11.70 -9.63
CA GLY A 871 40.38 10.54 -10.51
C GLY A 871 41.25 9.44 -9.88
N LEU A 872 42.29 9.81 -9.13
CA LEU A 872 43.14 8.84 -8.43
C LEU A 872 42.43 8.19 -7.23
N LYS A 873 41.62 8.97 -6.50
CA LYS A 873 40.77 8.45 -5.41
C LYS A 873 39.76 7.43 -5.96
N ALA A 874 39.06 7.76 -7.04
CA ALA A 874 38.11 6.87 -7.70
C ALA A 874 38.76 5.60 -8.26
N LEU A 875 39.98 5.69 -8.81
CA LEU A 875 40.74 4.52 -9.25
C LEU A 875 41.02 3.55 -8.10
N LYS A 876 41.43 4.07 -6.94
CA LYS A 876 41.68 3.24 -5.75
C LYS A 876 40.43 2.48 -5.33
N VAL A 877 39.29 3.16 -5.21
CA VAL A 877 38.00 2.54 -4.88
C VAL A 877 37.60 1.50 -5.94
N PHE A 878 37.80 1.80 -7.22
CA PHE A 878 37.50 0.87 -8.31
C PHE A 878 38.32 -0.41 -8.26
N MET A 879 39.63 -0.31 -8.01
CA MET A 879 40.51 -1.47 -7.85
C MET A 879 40.18 -2.25 -6.57
N GLU A 880 39.92 -1.56 -5.46
CA GLU A 880 39.57 -2.18 -4.18
C GLU A 880 38.29 -3.00 -4.30
N TYR A 881 37.27 -2.47 -4.98
CA TYR A 881 36.05 -3.20 -5.28
C TYR A 881 36.26 -4.35 -6.28
N ALA A 882 37.16 -4.18 -7.25
CA ALA A 882 37.55 -5.26 -8.16
C ALA A 882 38.20 -6.43 -7.41
N GLU A 883 39.02 -6.15 -6.38
CA GLU A 883 39.71 -7.11 -5.53
C GLU A 883 38.78 -7.79 -4.50
N THR A 884 38.01 -7.00 -3.76
CA THR A 884 37.29 -7.48 -2.56
C THR A 884 35.82 -7.77 -2.79
N LYS A 885 35.23 -7.18 -3.83
CA LYS A 885 33.77 -7.12 -4.07
C LYS A 885 32.97 -6.44 -2.96
N ASN A 886 33.64 -5.75 -2.04
CA ASN A 886 33.02 -4.97 -0.97
C ASN A 886 33.22 -3.49 -1.25
N LEU A 887 32.13 -2.73 -1.24
CA LEU A 887 32.16 -1.26 -1.23
C LEU A 887 31.85 -0.82 0.20
N GLU A 888 32.76 -0.08 0.84
CA GLU A 888 32.62 0.38 2.25
C GLU A 888 31.35 1.23 2.50
N SER A 889 30.65 1.66 1.44
CA SER A 889 29.41 2.45 1.46
C SER A 889 28.17 1.71 0.92
N ILE A 890 28.28 0.46 0.48
CA ILE A 890 27.14 -0.35 0.00
C ILE A 890 27.00 -1.52 0.97
N GLY A 891 26.07 -1.38 1.94
CA GLY A 891 25.63 -2.51 2.73
C GLY A 891 25.29 -3.67 1.79
N GLY A 892 25.76 -4.88 2.14
CA GLY A 892 25.47 -6.09 1.38
C GLY A 892 23.95 -6.38 1.32
N PRO A 893 23.54 -7.64 1.05
CA PRO A 893 22.14 -8.02 1.19
C PRO A 893 21.60 -7.46 2.52
N GLY A 894 20.52 -6.69 2.47
CA GLY A 894 19.98 -6.06 3.67
C GLY A 894 19.67 -7.11 4.73
N GLU A 895 20.14 -6.91 5.95
CA GLU A 895 19.81 -7.84 7.04
C GLU A 895 18.33 -7.75 7.43
N ASP A 896 17.65 -6.64 7.13
CA ASP A 896 16.24 -6.42 7.44
C ASP A 896 15.37 -6.31 6.19
N THR A 897 14.13 -6.80 6.30
CA THR A 897 13.06 -6.60 5.32
C THR A 897 12.49 -5.18 5.43
N GLU A 898 11.92 -4.64 4.35
CA GLU A 898 11.38 -3.27 4.37
C GLU A 898 9.98 -3.22 4.97
N SER A 899 9.30 -4.37 5.08
CA SER A 899 7.96 -4.45 5.62
C SER A 899 7.70 -5.73 6.44
N PRO A 900 6.77 -5.67 7.42
CA PRO A 900 6.35 -6.87 8.15
C PRO A 900 5.73 -7.95 7.24
N PHE A 901 5.22 -7.58 6.07
CA PHE A 901 4.69 -8.52 5.08
C PHE A 901 5.81 -9.34 4.42
N GLU A 902 6.86 -8.68 3.93
CA GLU A 902 8.04 -9.36 3.36
C GLU A 902 8.69 -10.30 4.37
N GLU A 903 8.75 -9.89 5.65
CA GLU A 903 9.26 -10.74 6.73
C GLU A 903 8.43 -12.03 6.89
N SER A 904 7.11 -11.96 6.68
CA SER A 904 6.24 -13.14 6.71
C SER A 904 6.56 -14.13 5.59
N VAL A 905 6.76 -13.62 4.38
CA VAL A 905 7.15 -14.44 3.22
C VAL A 905 8.54 -15.05 3.45
N TYR A 906 9.50 -14.27 3.94
CA TYR A 906 10.85 -14.74 4.27
C TYR A 906 10.83 -15.89 5.29
N ARG A 907 10.10 -15.72 6.40
CA ARG A 907 9.97 -16.75 7.44
C ARG A 907 9.27 -18.00 6.92
N PHE A 908 8.26 -17.86 6.07
CA PHE A 908 7.62 -18.99 5.40
C PHE A 908 8.62 -19.78 4.55
N LEU A 909 9.41 -19.12 3.71
CA LEU A 909 10.43 -19.78 2.90
C LEU A 909 11.52 -20.47 3.75
N LYS A 910 11.98 -19.82 4.83
CA LYS A 910 12.93 -20.40 5.78
C LYS A 910 12.37 -21.63 6.50
N SER A 911 11.08 -21.60 6.90
CA SER A 911 10.42 -22.75 7.52
C SER A 911 10.26 -23.96 6.57
N ASN A 912 10.35 -23.72 5.25
CA ASN A 912 10.38 -24.76 4.22
C ASN A 912 11.83 -25.11 3.77
N ASN A 913 12.83 -24.80 4.59
CA ASN A 913 14.26 -25.15 4.38
C ASN A 913 14.94 -24.53 3.15
N TYR A 914 14.44 -23.41 2.62
CA TYR A 914 15.14 -22.68 1.57
C TYR A 914 16.20 -21.73 2.14
N ASN A 915 17.35 -21.63 1.46
CA ASN A 915 18.30 -20.56 1.73
C ASN A 915 17.90 -19.29 0.96
N VAL A 916 17.57 -18.22 1.69
CA VAL A 916 17.00 -17.00 1.13
C VAL A 916 17.86 -15.82 1.52
N HIS A 917 18.27 -15.03 0.52
CA HIS A 917 18.89 -13.72 0.72
C HIS A 917 17.82 -12.64 0.58
N LYS A 918 17.88 -11.63 1.45
CA LYS A 918 16.97 -10.49 1.46
C LYS A 918 17.58 -9.33 0.70
N GLN A 919 16.74 -8.52 0.06
CA GLN A 919 17.12 -7.22 -0.49
C GLN A 919 18.35 -7.31 -1.41
N VAL A 920 18.28 -8.19 -2.41
CA VAL A 920 19.39 -8.50 -3.32
C VAL A 920 19.52 -7.40 -4.37
N GLY A 921 20.68 -6.73 -4.37
CA GLY A 921 21.05 -5.71 -5.35
C GLY A 921 21.82 -4.55 -4.73
N CYS A 922 22.19 -3.57 -5.56
CA CYS A 922 22.89 -2.37 -5.11
C CYS A 922 21.95 -1.16 -5.08
N ALA A 923 22.48 0.04 -4.88
CA ALA A 923 21.67 1.24 -4.65
C ALA A 923 20.57 1.44 -5.72
N GLY A 924 19.36 1.78 -5.25
CA GLY A 924 18.23 2.17 -6.08
C GLY A 924 17.13 1.13 -6.26
N TYR A 925 17.46 -0.12 -6.61
CA TYR A 925 16.48 -1.19 -6.79
C TYR A 925 17.03 -2.52 -6.28
N ARG A 926 16.20 -3.25 -5.55
CA ARG A 926 16.54 -4.55 -4.96
C ARG A 926 15.39 -5.52 -5.21
N ILE A 927 15.74 -6.78 -5.36
CA ILE A 927 14.76 -7.87 -5.33
C ILE A 927 14.50 -8.20 -3.86
N ASP A 928 13.24 -8.19 -3.46
CA ASP A 928 12.84 -8.30 -2.05
C ASP A 928 13.43 -9.56 -1.40
N LEU A 929 13.25 -10.72 -2.05
CA LEU A 929 13.81 -12.00 -1.61
C LEU A 929 14.35 -12.80 -2.80
N ALA A 930 15.50 -13.46 -2.64
CA ALA A 930 16.06 -14.35 -3.66
C ALA A 930 16.47 -15.68 -3.06
N ILE A 931 16.08 -16.78 -3.70
CA ILE A 931 16.37 -18.13 -3.23
C ILE A 931 17.66 -18.61 -3.88
N VAL A 932 18.64 -19.00 -3.06
CA VAL A 932 19.95 -19.47 -3.52
C VAL A 932 19.80 -20.85 -4.18
N ASP A 933 20.45 -21.08 -5.32
CA ASP A 933 20.49 -22.39 -5.96
C ASP A 933 21.33 -23.36 -5.10
N PRO A 934 20.75 -24.47 -4.58
CA PRO A 934 21.48 -25.43 -3.75
C PRO A 934 22.65 -26.11 -4.48
N GLU A 935 22.57 -26.26 -5.81
CA GLU A 935 23.63 -26.88 -6.61
C GLU A 935 24.76 -25.89 -6.95
N HIS A 936 24.47 -24.59 -6.93
CA HIS A 936 25.41 -23.54 -7.31
C HIS A 936 25.19 -22.28 -6.46
N THR A 937 25.85 -22.23 -5.30
CA THR A 937 25.66 -21.15 -4.31
C THR A 937 26.02 -19.74 -4.79
N GLY A 938 26.73 -19.61 -5.91
CA GLY A 938 27.04 -18.32 -6.55
C GLY A 938 25.89 -17.70 -7.37
N ARG A 939 24.72 -18.35 -7.45
CA ARG A 939 23.55 -17.86 -8.19
C ARG A 939 22.21 -18.10 -7.46
N TYR A 940 21.19 -17.41 -7.93
CA TYR A 940 19.81 -17.50 -7.45
C TYR A 940 18.93 -18.33 -8.39
N LEU A 941 18.06 -19.15 -7.81
CA LEU A 941 17.09 -19.98 -8.52
C LEU A 941 15.89 -19.16 -9.01
N ILE A 942 15.36 -18.34 -8.12
CA ILE A 942 14.19 -17.49 -8.36
C ILE A 942 14.21 -16.27 -7.44
N GLY A 943 13.83 -15.12 -7.99
CA GLY A 943 13.55 -13.89 -7.23
C GLY A 943 12.08 -13.83 -6.85
N VAL A 944 11.76 -13.28 -5.69
CA VAL A 944 10.38 -13.08 -5.22
C VAL A 944 10.19 -11.59 -4.99
N GLU A 945 9.23 -11.01 -5.71
CA GLU A 945 8.80 -9.62 -5.54
C GLU A 945 7.44 -9.58 -4.83
N CYS A 946 7.30 -8.73 -3.83
CA CYS A 946 6.02 -8.39 -3.20
C CYS A 946 5.46 -7.10 -3.82
N ASP A 947 4.15 -6.85 -3.69
CA ASP A 947 3.53 -5.59 -4.12
C ASP A 947 3.77 -4.41 -3.16
N GLY A 948 4.96 -4.39 -2.53
CA GLY A 948 5.41 -3.45 -1.51
C GLY A 948 6.03 -2.16 -2.02
N ALA A 949 6.89 -1.55 -1.20
CA ALA A 949 7.49 -0.25 -1.46
C ALA A 949 8.34 -0.23 -2.74
N MET A 950 9.17 -1.26 -2.96
CA MET A 950 9.96 -1.40 -4.19
C MET A 950 9.08 -1.53 -5.44
N TYR A 951 7.99 -2.29 -5.36
CA TYR A 951 7.05 -2.41 -6.47
C TYR A 951 6.34 -1.08 -6.77
N HIS A 952 5.89 -0.36 -5.72
CA HIS A 952 5.27 0.96 -5.80
C HIS A 952 6.21 2.10 -6.23
N SER A 953 7.52 1.99 -6.00
CA SER A 953 8.52 3.04 -6.32
C SER A 953 8.53 3.48 -7.79
N SER A 954 7.98 2.67 -8.69
CA SER A 954 7.76 3.02 -10.10
C SER A 954 6.30 3.41 -10.33
N PRO A 955 5.99 4.72 -10.49
CA PRO A 955 4.63 5.23 -10.47
C PRO A 955 3.82 4.92 -11.74
N VAL A 956 4.44 4.35 -12.77
CA VAL A 956 3.80 4.08 -14.06
C VAL A 956 3.82 2.58 -14.35
N ALA A 957 2.66 2.00 -14.67
CA ALA A 957 2.50 0.61 -15.07
C ALA A 957 3.51 0.15 -16.15
N ARG A 958 3.85 1.00 -17.13
CA ARG A 958 4.87 0.66 -18.15
C ARG A 958 6.24 0.35 -17.54
N ASP A 959 6.68 1.14 -16.56
CA ASP A 959 7.99 0.95 -15.91
C ASP A 959 7.94 -0.27 -14.99
N ARG A 960 6.90 -0.36 -14.17
CA ARG A 960 6.72 -1.39 -13.14
C ARG A 960 6.41 -2.78 -13.70
N ASP A 961 5.47 -2.87 -14.64
CA ASP A 961 4.85 -4.13 -15.06
C ASP A 961 5.39 -4.65 -16.39
N ARG A 962 5.93 -3.77 -17.25
CA ARG A 962 6.54 -4.18 -18.54
C ARG A 962 8.06 -4.10 -18.51
N LEU A 963 8.63 -2.91 -18.35
CA LEU A 963 10.06 -2.66 -18.55
C LEU A 963 10.92 -3.37 -17.50
N ARG A 964 10.57 -3.22 -16.21
CA ARG A 964 11.29 -3.90 -15.11
C ARG A 964 11.35 -5.40 -15.31
N GLN A 965 10.20 -6.01 -15.54
CA GLN A 965 10.07 -7.44 -15.80
C GLN A 965 10.94 -7.88 -16.97
N GLN A 966 10.82 -7.18 -18.11
CA GLN A 966 11.58 -7.50 -19.31
C GLN A 966 13.10 -7.42 -19.08
N VAL A 967 13.56 -6.44 -18.28
CA VAL A 967 14.99 -6.27 -18.00
C VAL A 967 15.50 -7.37 -17.07
N LEU A 968 14.78 -7.68 -15.98
CA LEU A 968 15.16 -8.75 -15.05
C LEU A 968 15.16 -10.12 -15.74
N GLU A 969 14.12 -10.44 -16.52
CA GLU A 969 14.07 -11.65 -17.36
C GLU A 969 15.23 -11.66 -18.35
N GLY A 970 15.54 -10.52 -18.96
CA GLY A 970 16.68 -10.34 -19.85
C GLY A 970 18.03 -10.61 -19.17
N LEU A 971 18.19 -10.26 -17.89
CA LEU A 971 19.37 -10.59 -17.07
C LEU A 971 19.43 -12.07 -16.64
N GLY A 972 18.37 -12.83 -16.90
CA GLY A 972 18.28 -14.26 -16.59
C GLY A 972 17.54 -14.59 -15.30
N TRP A 973 16.87 -13.62 -14.66
CA TRP A 973 16.02 -13.91 -13.51
C TRP A 973 14.79 -14.70 -13.93
N ASN A 974 14.51 -15.78 -13.20
CA ASN A 974 13.15 -16.24 -13.01
C ASN A 974 12.62 -15.50 -11.78
N PHE A 975 11.41 -14.96 -11.83
CA PHE A 975 10.81 -14.37 -10.63
C PHE A 975 9.33 -14.70 -10.48
N HIS A 976 8.86 -14.60 -9.25
CA HIS A 976 7.47 -14.81 -8.86
C HIS A 976 6.98 -13.60 -8.08
N ARG A 977 5.80 -13.08 -8.43
CA ARG A 977 5.18 -11.97 -7.69
C ARG A 977 4.19 -12.49 -6.66
N ILE A 978 4.20 -11.88 -5.49
CA ILE A 978 3.25 -12.16 -4.41
C ILE A 978 2.42 -10.90 -4.17
N TRP A 979 1.11 -11.05 -4.28
CA TRP A 979 0.14 -10.00 -3.98
C TRP A 979 -0.26 -10.10 -2.51
N SER A 980 -0.01 -9.04 -1.72
CA SER A 980 -0.29 -9.00 -0.28
C SER A 980 -1.78 -9.20 0.03
N THR A 981 -2.66 -8.73 -0.85
CA THR A 981 -4.11 -8.95 -0.82
C THR A 981 -4.50 -10.42 -0.94
N ASP A 982 -3.94 -11.16 -1.91
CA ASP A 982 -4.19 -12.61 -2.08
C ASP A 982 -3.59 -13.39 -0.90
N TRP A 983 -2.39 -13.03 -0.43
CA TRP A 983 -1.77 -13.66 0.74
C TRP A 983 -2.61 -13.48 2.00
N TYR A 984 -3.17 -12.29 2.23
CA TYR A 984 -4.05 -12.02 3.37
C TYR A 984 -5.37 -12.82 3.30
N ARG A 985 -5.95 -12.98 2.10
CA ARG A 985 -7.26 -13.63 1.92
C ARG A 985 -7.19 -15.14 1.83
N ASN A 986 -6.22 -15.66 1.06
CA ASN A 986 -6.07 -17.07 0.78
C ASN A 986 -4.61 -17.50 0.92
N ARG A 987 -4.08 -17.33 2.14
CA ARG A 987 -2.68 -17.62 2.50
C ARG A 987 -2.22 -19.00 2.03
N GLY A 988 -3.02 -20.05 2.25
CA GLY A 988 -2.65 -21.42 1.89
C GLY A 988 -2.48 -21.61 0.38
N GLU A 989 -3.33 -20.99 -0.44
CA GLU A 989 -3.20 -21.05 -1.91
C GLU A 989 -1.97 -20.28 -2.39
N SER A 990 -1.72 -19.08 -1.85
CA SER A 990 -0.56 -18.26 -2.20
C SER A 990 0.76 -18.94 -1.83
N GLN A 991 0.82 -19.56 -0.64
CA GLN A 991 1.96 -20.36 -0.20
C GLN A 991 2.23 -21.56 -1.12
N ARG A 992 1.19 -22.29 -1.50
CA ARG A 992 1.32 -23.43 -2.44
C ARG A 992 1.85 -22.98 -3.80
N LYS A 993 1.30 -21.89 -4.37
CA LYS A 993 1.74 -21.35 -5.66
C LYS A 993 3.21 -20.91 -5.63
N LEU A 994 3.66 -20.30 -4.54
CA LEU A 994 5.06 -19.92 -4.36
C LEU A 994 5.97 -21.15 -4.37
N LEU A 995 5.64 -22.19 -3.61
CA LEU A 995 6.40 -23.44 -3.60
C LEU A 995 6.43 -24.12 -4.99
N GLU A 996 5.31 -24.16 -5.70
CA GLU A 996 5.24 -24.69 -7.07
C GLU A 996 6.11 -23.89 -8.05
N ALA A 997 6.16 -22.56 -7.94
CA ALA A 997 7.01 -21.72 -8.75
C ALA A 997 8.51 -22.02 -8.50
N ILE A 998 8.89 -22.23 -7.24
CA ILE A 998 10.27 -22.58 -6.85
C ILE A 998 10.66 -23.95 -7.40
N GLU A 999 9.77 -24.95 -7.29
CA GLU A 999 10.02 -26.28 -7.85
C GLU A 999 10.16 -26.25 -9.37
N ASN A 1000 9.30 -25.52 -10.07
CA ASN A 1000 9.34 -25.40 -11.52
C ASN A 1000 10.61 -24.69 -12.01
N ALA A 1001 11.07 -23.67 -11.26
CA ALA A 1001 12.36 -23.03 -11.52
C ALA A 1001 13.52 -24.02 -11.38
N GLY A 1002 13.45 -24.97 -10.43
CA GLY A 1002 14.42 -26.07 -10.26
C GLY A 1002 14.44 -27.09 -11.40
N LYS A 1003 13.29 -27.37 -12.03
CA LYS A 1003 13.12 -28.41 -13.07
C LYS A 1003 13.46 -27.95 -14.49
N THR A 1004 13.53 -26.64 -14.74
CA THR A 1004 13.77 -26.11 -16.09
C THR A 1004 15.25 -26.33 -16.49
N PRO A 1005 15.56 -27.05 -17.60
CA PRO A 1005 16.93 -27.45 -17.93
C PRO A 1005 17.88 -26.25 -18.11
N LYS A 1006 18.99 -26.33 -17.39
CA LYS A 1006 19.98 -25.30 -17.07
C LYS A 1006 21.05 -25.10 -18.16
N SER A 1007 20.76 -25.30 -19.45
CA SER A 1007 21.78 -25.15 -20.50
C SER A 1007 22.11 -23.68 -20.76
N ASP A 1008 23.34 -23.24 -20.44
CA ASP A 1008 24.08 -22.10 -21.01
C ASP A 1008 23.29 -20.86 -21.46
N ARG A 1009 22.28 -20.42 -20.69
CA ARG A 1009 21.57 -19.16 -20.97
C ARG A 1009 22.49 -17.92 -20.96
N ILE A 1010 23.68 -18.02 -20.38
CA ILE A 1010 24.69 -16.94 -20.36
C ILE A 1010 25.40 -16.77 -21.73
N VAL A 1011 25.31 -17.74 -22.65
CA VAL A 1011 26.13 -17.74 -23.88
C VAL A 1011 25.33 -17.40 -25.16
N SER A 1012 23.99 -17.43 -25.18
CA SER A 1012 23.23 -17.24 -26.45
C SER A 1012 22.36 -15.99 -26.57
N ASP A 1013 22.10 -15.23 -25.49
CA ASP A 1013 21.02 -14.24 -25.49
C ASP A 1013 21.43 -12.81 -25.87
N HIS A 1014 22.68 -12.58 -26.29
CA HIS A 1014 23.01 -11.40 -27.11
C HIS A 1014 22.11 -11.30 -28.34
N LEU A 1015 21.76 -12.46 -28.90
CA LEU A 1015 20.84 -12.51 -30.02
C LEU A 1015 19.39 -12.26 -29.59
N LYS A 1016 18.94 -12.51 -28.35
CA LYS A 1016 17.51 -12.39 -27.98
C LYS A 1016 17.05 -11.04 -27.48
N VAL A 1017 17.85 -10.23 -26.79
CA VAL A 1017 17.37 -8.89 -26.37
C VAL A 1017 17.33 -7.95 -27.57
N GLU A 1018 18.30 -8.07 -28.49
CA GLU A 1018 18.17 -7.43 -29.80
C GLU A 1018 17.16 -8.15 -30.71
N LYS A 1019 16.97 -9.49 -30.68
CA LYS A 1019 15.90 -10.18 -31.45
C LYS A 1019 14.49 -10.00 -30.91
N LEU A 1020 14.26 -9.74 -29.64
CA LEU A 1020 12.92 -9.36 -29.15
C LEU A 1020 12.51 -7.98 -29.69
N VAL A 1021 13.48 -7.20 -30.18
CA VAL A 1021 13.26 -5.99 -31.00
C VAL A 1021 13.38 -6.28 -32.51
N LYS A 1022 14.12 -7.32 -32.95
CA LYS A 1022 14.41 -7.62 -34.38
C LYS A 1022 13.58 -8.77 -35.01
N GLU A 1023 12.85 -9.57 -34.26
CA GLU A 1023 11.99 -10.68 -34.71
C GLU A 1023 10.58 -10.52 -34.12
N ILE A 1024 9.95 -9.39 -34.42
CA ILE A 1024 8.49 -9.37 -34.56
C ILE A 1024 8.28 -9.65 -36.04
N GLU A 1025 7.91 -10.89 -36.39
CA GLU A 1025 7.31 -11.09 -37.70
C GLU A 1025 6.14 -10.10 -37.80
N PRO A 1026 6.10 -9.23 -38.82
CA PRO A 1026 5.00 -8.29 -38.95
C PRO A 1026 3.71 -9.09 -38.91
N VAL A 1027 2.73 -8.63 -38.13
CA VAL A 1027 1.34 -9.06 -38.26
C VAL A 1027 0.92 -8.70 -39.68
N LYS A 1028 1.25 -9.58 -40.62
CA LYS A 1028 1.01 -9.41 -42.06
C LYS A 1028 -0.47 -9.49 -42.40
N ASP A 1029 -1.31 -9.90 -41.46
CA ASP A 1029 -2.70 -10.28 -41.74
C ASP A 1029 -3.74 -9.18 -41.55
N LYS A 1030 -3.35 -7.94 -41.22
CA LYS A 1030 -4.31 -6.80 -41.14
C LYS A 1030 -3.97 -5.59 -41.99
N ILE A 1031 -2.93 -5.64 -42.83
CA ILE A 1031 -2.51 -4.49 -43.64
C ILE A 1031 -2.71 -4.82 -45.12
N LYS A 1032 -3.79 -4.30 -45.71
CA LYS A 1032 -4.00 -4.35 -47.17
C LYS A 1032 -3.12 -3.27 -47.81
N SER A 1033 -2.05 -3.68 -48.49
CA SER A 1033 -1.31 -2.77 -49.36
C SER A 1033 -2.02 -2.67 -50.72
N SER A 1034 -2.44 -1.47 -51.07
CA SER A 1034 -3.05 -1.14 -52.35
C SER A 1034 -2.09 -0.21 -53.09
N ASN A 1035 -1.49 -0.69 -54.18
CA ASN A 1035 -0.72 0.14 -55.11
C ASN A 1035 -1.68 0.76 -56.13
N LYS A 1036 -2.51 1.72 -55.71
CA LYS A 1036 -3.21 2.60 -56.64
C LYS A 1036 -2.54 3.98 -56.61
N PRO A 1037 -1.96 4.46 -57.72
CA PRO A 1037 -1.48 5.83 -57.79
C PRO A 1037 -2.68 6.78 -57.66
N MET A 1038 -2.66 7.62 -56.63
CA MET A 1038 -3.69 8.63 -56.42
C MET A 1038 -3.48 9.77 -57.41
N ASP A 1039 -4.22 9.74 -58.51
CA ASP A 1039 -4.24 10.80 -59.54
C ASP A 1039 -5.09 11.99 -59.06
N LYS A 1040 -4.57 12.76 -58.10
CA LYS A 1040 -5.11 14.06 -57.72
C LYS A 1040 -4.37 15.16 -58.47
N SER A 1041 -4.70 15.34 -59.74
CA SER A 1041 -4.26 16.52 -60.50
C SER A 1041 -5.12 17.73 -60.14
N VAL A 1042 -4.57 18.96 -60.24
CA VAL A 1042 -5.33 20.24 -60.18
C VAL A 1042 -6.64 20.18 -60.94
N GLU A 1043 -6.63 19.48 -62.07
CA GLU A 1043 -7.76 19.44 -62.98
C GLU A 1043 -8.96 18.67 -62.43
N SER A 1044 -8.77 17.81 -61.43
CA SER A 1044 -9.87 17.09 -60.78
C SER A 1044 -10.54 17.86 -59.64
N GLU A 1045 -9.86 18.85 -59.04
CA GLU A 1045 -10.41 19.74 -57.99
C GLU A 1045 -11.05 21.02 -58.55
N VAL A 1046 -10.72 21.42 -59.78
CA VAL A 1046 -11.33 22.56 -60.47
C VAL A 1046 -12.58 22.11 -61.21
N THR A 1047 -13.71 22.76 -60.91
CA THR A 1047 -14.97 22.50 -61.60
C THR A 1047 -15.14 23.41 -62.81
N ASP A 1048 -15.82 22.98 -63.87
CA ASP A 1048 -16.16 23.91 -64.96
C ASP A 1048 -17.28 24.87 -64.52
N TYR A 1049 -17.16 26.15 -64.89
CA TYR A 1049 -18.21 27.14 -64.68
C TYR A 1049 -19.47 26.74 -65.45
N LYS A 1050 -20.59 26.56 -64.74
CA LYS A 1050 -21.87 26.19 -65.33
C LYS A 1050 -22.73 27.43 -65.51
N ILE A 1051 -23.25 27.58 -66.71
CA ILE A 1051 -24.12 28.68 -67.13
C ILE A 1051 -25.57 28.24 -66.88
N CYS A 1052 -26.37 29.05 -66.17
CA CYS A 1052 -27.79 28.79 -65.97
C CYS A 1052 -28.52 28.91 -67.32
N SER A 1053 -29.11 27.80 -67.78
CA SER A 1053 -29.78 27.71 -69.07
C SER A 1053 -31.31 27.80 -68.98
N SER A 1054 -31.88 27.62 -67.79
CA SER A 1054 -33.32 27.62 -67.56
C SER A 1054 -33.62 27.99 -66.11
N ILE A 1055 -34.77 28.63 -65.91
CA ILE A 1055 -35.31 29.02 -64.60
C ILE A 1055 -36.80 28.62 -64.55
N ASP A 1056 -37.33 28.40 -63.35
CA ASP A 1056 -38.74 28.08 -63.09
C ASP A 1056 -39.58 29.37 -62.95
N VAL A 1057 -39.42 30.25 -63.94
CA VAL A 1057 -40.14 31.50 -64.10
C VAL A 1057 -40.40 31.69 -65.59
N ASP A 1058 -41.66 31.89 -65.97
CA ASP A 1058 -42.06 32.06 -67.37
C ASP A 1058 -41.43 33.33 -67.97
N SER A 1059 -40.45 33.13 -68.85
CA SER A 1059 -39.71 34.19 -69.52
C SER A 1059 -40.35 34.69 -70.83
N THR A 1060 -41.52 34.17 -71.21
CA THR A 1060 -42.29 34.67 -72.37
C THR A 1060 -43.02 35.98 -72.08
N VAL A 1061 -43.29 36.27 -70.80
CA VAL A 1061 -43.87 37.54 -70.33
C VAL A 1061 -42.76 38.59 -70.14
N GLU A 1062 -43.00 39.82 -70.61
CA GLU A 1062 -42.03 40.91 -70.47
C GLU A 1062 -41.65 41.17 -69.01
N LEU A 1063 -40.36 41.35 -68.74
CA LEU A 1063 -39.81 41.54 -67.38
C LEU A 1063 -40.55 42.60 -66.54
N PRO A 1064 -40.97 43.78 -67.06
CA PRO A 1064 -41.69 44.78 -66.26
C PRO A 1064 -43.12 44.39 -65.86
N GLN A 1065 -43.67 43.32 -66.45
CA GLN A 1065 -45.02 42.80 -66.16
C GLN A 1065 -44.98 41.66 -65.12
N LYS A 1066 -43.78 41.16 -64.77
CA LYS A 1066 -43.58 40.14 -63.74
C LYS A 1066 -43.64 40.74 -62.34
N SER A 1067 -44.14 39.98 -61.38
CA SER A 1067 -44.11 40.38 -59.97
C SER A 1067 -42.67 40.40 -59.44
N MET A 1068 -42.40 41.28 -58.46
CA MET A 1068 -41.05 41.40 -57.89
C MET A 1068 -40.57 40.07 -57.27
N GLY A 1069 -41.47 39.29 -56.68
CA GLY A 1069 -41.17 37.96 -56.15
C GLY A 1069 -40.80 36.92 -57.22
N GLU A 1070 -41.42 36.95 -58.40
CA GLU A 1070 -41.01 36.09 -59.53
C GLU A 1070 -39.62 36.46 -60.06
N ILE A 1071 -39.30 37.76 -60.13
CA ILE A 1071 -37.98 38.23 -60.58
C ILE A 1071 -36.92 37.89 -59.53
N SER A 1072 -37.24 38.05 -58.23
CA SER A 1072 -36.40 37.61 -57.11
C SER A 1072 -36.11 36.10 -57.20
N LYS A 1073 -37.15 35.26 -57.35
CA LYS A 1073 -37.01 33.79 -57.54
C LYS A 1073 -36.11 33.45 -58.73
N ALA A 1074 -36.25 34.15 -59.87
CA ALA A 1074 -35.38 33.95 -61.03
C ALA A 1074 -33.90 34.27 -60.72
N ILE A 1075 -33.65 35.35 -59.96
CA ILE A 1075 -32.30 35.73 -59.54
C ILE A 1075 -31.71 34.67 -58.59
N VAL A 1076 -32.47 34.22 -57.60
CA VAL A 1076 -32.03 33.17 -56.65
C VAL A 1076 -31.63 31.91 -57.40
N GLN A 1077 -32.44 31.43 -58.35
CA GLN A 1077 -32.12 30.25 -59.16
C GLN A 1077 -30.89 30.41 -60.04
N ILE A 1078 -30.62 31.62 -60.54
CA ILE A 1078 -29.38 31.91 -61.26
C ILE A 1078 -28.19 31.85 -60.28
N VAL A 1079 -28.33 32.41 -59.08
CA VAL A 1079 -27.28 32.44 -58.05
C VAL A 1079 -27.01 31.04 -57.49
N GLU A 1080 -27.99 30.16 -57.38
CA GLU A 1080 -27.79 28.75 -57.00
C GLU A 1080 -26.91 27.98 -57.99
N VAL A 1081 -26.99 28.32 -59.28
CA VAL A 1081 -26.23 27.63 -60.34
C VAL A 1081 -24.88 28.30 -60.64
N GLU A 1082 -24.87 29.64 -60.74
CA GLU A 1082 -23.73 30.45 -61.17
C GLU A 1082 -23.03 31.20 -60.03
N GLY A 1083 -23.57 31.14 -58.81
CA GLY A 1083 -23.05 31.83 -57.63
C GLY A 1083 -21.69 31.30 -57.17
N PRO A 1084 -20.76 32.16 -56.71
CA PRO A 1084 -20.82 33.61 -56.75
C PRO A 1084 -20.82 34.18 -58.18
N ILE A 1085 -21.77 35.07 -58.50
CA ILE A 1085 -21.94 35.66 -59.83
C ILE A 1085 -21.86 37.19 -59.75
N HIS A 1086 -21.15 37.81 -60.69
CA HIS A 1086 -21.07 39.27 -60.80
C HIS A 1086 -22.37 39.86 -61.36
N ASN A 1087 -22.79 41.02 -60.84
CA ASN A 1087 -24.01 41.72 -61.22
C ASN A 1087 -24.14 41.95 -62.75
N GLU A 1088 -23.05 42.30 -63.43
CA GLU A 1088 -23.07 42.43 -64.90
C GLU A 1088 -23.42 41.12 -65.62
N GLU A 1089 -22.94 39.98 -65.11
CA GLU A 1089 -23.22 38.68 -65.71
C GLU A 1089 -24.64 38.21 -65.35
N LEU A 1090 -25.15 38.54 -64.15
CA LEU A 1090 -26.55 38.35 -63.79
C LEU A 1090 -27.49 39.12 -64.72
N ILE A 1091 -27.21 40.41 -64.98
CA ILE A 1091 -28.02 41.23 -65.91
C ILE A 1091 -27.97 40.63 -67.32
N LYS A 1092 -26.80 40.17 -67.76
CA LYS A 1092 -26.64 39.52 -69.06
C LYS A 1092 -27.37 38.17 -69.12
N ARG A 1093 -27.39 37.41 -68.03
CA ARG A 1093 -28.13 36.15 -67.89
C ARG A 1093 -29.63 36.39 -68.03
N ILE A 1094 -30.18 37.32 -67.25
CA ILE A 1094 -31.59 37.71 -67.34
C ILE A 1094 -31.93 38.18 -68.76
N LYS A 1095 -31.10 39.04 -69.37
CA LYS A 1095 -31.30 39.48 -70.75
C LYS A 1095 -31.37 38.31 -71.73
N THR A 1096 -30.54 37.29 -71.54
CA THR A 1096 -30.48 36.12 -72.42
C THR A 1096 -31.72 35.25 -72.24
N LEU A 1097 -32.15 35.00 -70.99
CA LEU A 1097 -33.33 34.19 -70.65
C LEU A 1097 -34.65 34.85 -71.12
N TRP A 1098 -34.72 36.18 -71.15
CA TRP A 1098 -35.88 36.97 -71.62
C TRP A 1098 -35.75 37.53 -73.05
N GLY A 1099 -34.70 37.18 -73.80
CA GLY A 1099 -34.51 37.66 -75.19
C GLY A 1099 -34.34 39.19 -75.34
N ILE A 1100 -33.91 39.89 -74.29
CA ILE A 1100 -33.82 41.36 -74.25
C ILE A 1100 -32.53 41.85 -74.93
N LYS A 1101 -32.65 42.68 -75.97
CA LYS A 1101 -31.49 43.27 -76.68
C LYS A 1101 -30.65 44.21 -75.81
N ARG A 1102 -31.27 45.15 -75.07
CA ARG A 1102 -30.59 46.15 -74.21
C ARG A 1102 -31.32 46.38 -72.90
N ALA A 1103 -30.62 46.28 -71.77
CA ALA A 1103 -31.15 46.63 -70.45
C ALA A 1103 -30.98 48.14 -70.19
N GLY A 1104 -32.05 48.92 -70.35
CA GLY A 1104 -32.11 50.35 -69.99
C GLY A 1104 -32.28 50.56 -68.48
N LYS A 1105 -32.32 51.83 -68.04
CA LYS A 1105 -32.41 52.22 -66.61
C LYS A 1105 -33.56 51.50 -65.88
N LYS A 1106 -34.77 51.50 -66.45
CA LYS A 1106 -35.95 50.83 -65.89
C LYS A 1106 -35.76 49.34 -65.58
N ILE A 1107 -35.09 48.59 -66.47
CA ILE A 1107 -34.84 47.15 -66.26
C ILE A 1107 -33.78 46.94 -65.19
N LYS A 1108 -32.74 47.79 -65.14
CA LYS A 1108 -31.72 47.73 -64.10
C LYS A 1108 -32.29 48.05 -62.72
N ASP A 1109 -33.17 49.04 -62.63
CA ASP A 1109 -33.83 49.44 -61.38
C ASP A 1109 -34.69 48.27 -60.84
N ILE A 1110 -35.48 47.61 -61.71
CA ILE A 1110 -36.26 46.41 -61.36
C ILE A 1110 -35.37 45.28 -60.83
N LEU A 1111 -34.25 45.00 -61.52
CA LEU A 1111 -33.31 43.97 -61.08
C LEU A 1111 -32.61 44.34 -59.77
N SER A 1112 -32.31 45.62 -59.52
CA SER A 1112 -31.76 46.08 -58.24
C SER A 1112 -32.72 45.79 -57.10
N SER A 1113 -33.98 46.20 -57.23
CA SER A 1113 -35.00 45.96 -56.22
C SER A 1113 -35.28 44.47 -55.98
N ALA A 1114 -35.26 43.65 -57.04
CA ALA A 1114 -35.45 42.21 -56.92
C ALA A 1114 -34.27 41.51 -56.19
N ARG A 1115 -33.04 42.01 -56.39
CA ARG A 1115 -31.86 41.52 -55.66
C ARG A 1115 -31.90 41.92 -54.18
N GLU A 1116 -32.23 43.18 -53.89
CA GLU A 1116 -32.37 43.68 -52.52
C GLU A 1116 -33.46 42.91 -51.76
N MET A 1117 -34.58 42.58 -52.42
CA MET A 1117 -35.62 41.71 -51.87
C MET A 1117 -35.08 40.30 -51.54
N ALA A 1118 -34.39 39.66 -52.48
CA ALA A 1118 -33.81 38.33 -52.27
C ALA A 1118 -32.77 38.30 -51.11
N GLU A 1119 -32.04 39.39 -50.90
CA GLU A 1119 -31.13 39.55 -49.76
C GLU A 1119 -31.88 39.76 -48.44
N MET A 1120 -32.92 40.60 -48.43
CA MET A 1120 -33.75 40.82 -47.24
C MET A 1120 -34.50 39.56 -46.78
N ASP A 1121 -34.95 38.75 -47.74
CA ASP A 1121 -35.64 37.48 -47.49
C ASP A 1121 -34.66 36.37 -47.04
N GLY A 1122 -33.34 36.62 -47.15
CA GLY A 1122 -32.30 35.68 -46.75
C GLY A 1122 -32.09 34.52 -47.74
N ASP A 1123 -32.52 34.68 -48.99
CA ASP A 1123 -32.39 33.67 -50.06
C ASP A 1123 -31.01 33.72 -50.76
N LEU A 1124 -30.32 34.86 -50.67
CA LEU A 1124 -28.95 35.07 -51.16
C LEU A 1124 -28.21 36.11 -50.31
N LEU A 1125 -26.90 36.23 -50.52
CA LEU A 1125 -26.06 37.26 -49.90
C LEU A 1125 -25.47 38.17 -50.98
N ILE A 1126 -25.48 39.49 -50.78
CA ILE A 1126 -24.83 40.44 -51.68
C ILE A 1126 -23.57 40.99 -51.01
N LYS A 1127 -22.43 40.87 -51.70
CA LYS A 1127 -21.18 41.47 -51.27
C LYS A 1127 -20.56 42.21 -52.45
N ASP A 1128 -20.46 43.54 -52.30
CA ASP A 1128 -20.05 44.45 -53.37
C ASP A 1128 -20.89 44.23 -54.65
N GLU A 1129 -20.24 43.90 -55.78
CA GLU A 1129 -20.90 43.63 -57.06
C GLU A 1129 -21.23 42.15 -57.29
N PHE A 1130 -21.11 41.29 -56.27
CA PHE A 1130 -21.31 39.84 -56.38
C PHE A 1130 -22.51 39.36 -55.55
N LEU A 1131 -23.20 38.35 -56.06
CA LEU A 1131 -24.29 37.65 -55.37
C LEU A 1131 -23.86 36.21 -55.05
N TYR A 1132 -24.11 35.76 -53.83
CA TYR A 1132 -23.67 34.49 -53.28
C TYR A 1132 -24.87 33.64 -52.81
N PRO A 1133 -24.81 32.32 -52.97
CA PRO A 1133 -25.77 31.39 -52.36
C PRO A 1133 -25.49 31.23 -50.85
N VAL A 1134 -26.54 31.04 -50.05
CA VAL A 1134 -26.50 31.13 -48.56
C VAL A 1134 -25.72 30.00 -47.89
N ASN A 1135 -25.55 28.84 -48.55
CA ASN A 1135 -24.96 27.64 -47.95
C ASN A 1135 -23.90 26.93 -48.82
N GLN A 1136 -23.29 27.61 -49.78
CA GLN A 1136 -22.30 26.99 -50.66
C GLN A 1136 -20.87 27.41 -50.33
N LYS A 1137 -19.97 26.43 -50.22
CA LYS A 1137 -18.53 26.71 -50.16
C LYS A 1137 -18.06 27.30 -51.48
N ILE A 1138 -17.19 28.31 -51.40
CA ILE A 1138 -16.53 28.89 -52.57
C ILE A 1138 -15.62 27.83 -53.20
N ILE A 1139 -15.79 27.60 -54.50
CA ILE A 1139 -14.99 26.66 -55.30
C ILE A 1139 -14.36 27.37 -56.49
N VAL A 1140 -13.19 26.91 -56.92
CA VAL A 1140 -12.49 27.46 -58.09
C VAL A 1140 -13.13 26.89 -59.37
N ARG A 1141 -13.55 27.79 -60.27
CA ARG A 1141 -14.26 27.39 -61.51
C ARG A 1141 -13.48 27.73 -62.77
N ARG A 1142 -13.20 26.73 -63.61
CA ARG A 1142 -12.56 26.88 -64.93
C ARG A 1142 -13.56 27.46 -65.91
N ARG A 1143 -13.14 28.49 -66.67
CA ARG A 1143 -14.00 29.16 -67.65
C ARG A 1143 -13.48 28.90 -69.08
N SER A 1144 -14.34 28.41 -69.95
CA SER A 1144 -14.01 27.99 -71.33
C SER A 1144 -14.63 28.91 -72.40
N LYS A 1145 -14.49 28.55 -73.69
CA LYS A 1145 -14.82 29.42 -74.83
C LYS A 1145 -16.30 29.83 -74.81
N GLY A 1146 -16.57 31.13 -74.71
CA GLY A 1146 -17.93 31.70 -74.60
C GLY A 1146 -18.33 32.10 -73.18
N GLN A 1147 -17.55 31.73 -72.17
CA GLN A 1147 -17.74 32.07 -70.76
C GLN A 1147 -16.92 33.32 -70.37
N PRO A 1148 -17.29 34.05 -69.31
CA PRO A 1148 -16.62 35.29 -68.91
C PRO A 1148 -15.21 35.04 -68.32
N THR A 1149 -14.16 35.10 -69.15
CA THR A 1149 -12.76 34.95 -68.68
C THR A 1149 -12.12 36.24 -68.15
N ASN A 1150 -12.90 37.30 -67.95
CA ASN A 1150 -12.39 38.54 -67.37
C ASN A 1150 -12.27 38.38 -65.85
N ILE A 1151 -11.07 38.60 -65.29
CA ILE A 1151 -10.82 38.52 -63.85
C ILE A 1151 -11.78 39.40 -63.04
N LYS A 1152 -12.30 40.49 -63.62
CA LYS A 1152 -13.29 41.39 -62.98
C LYS A 1152 -14.56 40.66 -62.55
N LEU A 1153 -14.93 39.61 -63.29
CA LEU A 1153 -16.16 38.83 -63.11
C LEU A 1153 -15.97 37.62 -62.17
N ILE A 1154 -14.82 37.54 -61.50
CA ILE A 1154 -14.47 36.50 -60.51
C ILE A 1154 -14.35 37.18 -59.15
N CYS A 1155 -15.00 36.62 -58.13
CA CYS A 1155 -14.96 37.21 -56.79
C CYS A 1155 -13.61 36.99 -56.12
N ASP A 1156 -13.32 37.82 -55.13
CA ASP A 1156 -12.03 37.82 -54.44
C ASP A 1156 -11.81 36.54 -53.63
N GLU A 1157 -12.87 35.95 -53.05
CA GLU A 1157 -12.78 34.66 -52.35
C GLU A 1157 -12.42 33.49 -53.29
N GLU A 1158 -12.94 33.51 -54.52
CA GLU A 1158 -12.61 32.48 -55.53
C GLU A 1158 -11.16 32.63 -56.00
N ILE A 1159 -10.67 33.87 -56.17
CA ILE A 1159 -9.26 34.17 -56.46
C ILE A 1159 -8.37 33.73 -55.29
N ALA A 1160 -8.76 34.02 -54.05
CA ALA A 1160 -8.03 33.62 -52.85
C ALA A 1160 -7.92 32.10 -52.72
N GLU A 1161 -9.00 31.36 -52.97
CA GLU A 1161 -8.95 29.89 -52.95
C GLU A 1161 -8.10 29.34 -54.10
N ALA A 1162 -8.13 29.95 -55.29
CA ALA A 1162 -7.24 29.57 -56.39
C ALA A 1162 -5.77 29.81 -56.05
N ILE A 1163 -5.42 30.92 -55.40
CA ILE A 1163 -4.05 31.18 -54.89
C ILE A 1163 -3.64 30.08 -53.91
N LYS A 1164 -4.48 29.79 -52.91
CA LYS A 1164 -4.21 28.72 -51.93
C LYS A 1164 -4.04 27.36 -52.62
N MET A 1165 -4.86 27.05 -53.62
CA MET A 1165 -4.81 25.79 -54.35
C MET A 1165 -3.50 25.62 -55.13
N VAL A 1166 -3.03 26.66 -55.84
CA VAL A 1166 -1.72 26.64 -56.51
C VAL A 1166 -0.59 26.47 -55.51
N ILE A 1167 -0.62 27.21 -54.39
CA ILE A 1167 0.44 27.19 -53.38
C ILE A 1167 0.46 25.86 -52.60
N ARG A 1168 -0.69 25.26 -52.26
CA ARG A 1168 -0.76 23.91 -51.63
C ARG A 1168 0.00 22.86 -52.45
N GLN A 1169 0.01 23.00 -53.78
CA GLN A 1169 0.62 22.04 -54.68
C GLN A 1169 2.06 22.39 -55.09
N GLN A 1170 2.32 23.66 -55.38
CA GLN A 1170 3.66 24.13 -55.80
C GLN A 1170 4.55 24.50 -54.60
N PHE A 1171 3.99 24.48 -53.40
CA PHE A 1171 4.59 24.80 -52.10
C PHE A 1171 4.96 26.27 -51.99
N ALA A 1172 6.11 26.65 -52.56
CA ALA A 1172 6.47 28.05 -52.67
C ALA A 1172 6.71 28.40 -54.14
N THR A 1173 6.12 29.51 -54.58
CA THR A 1173 6.14 29.93 -55.98
C THR A 1173 6.47 31.42 -56.08
N PRO A 1174 7.34 31.84 -57.01
CA PRO A 1174 7.58 33.27 -57.26
C PRO A 1174 6.28 34.01 -57.59
N PRO A 1175 6.08 35.27 -57.14
CA PRO A 1175 4.85 36.02 -57.36
C PRO A 1175 4.40 36.08 -58.83
N ASP A 1176 5.34 36.24 -59.76
CA ASP A 1176 5.05 36.32 -61.19
C ASP A 1176 4.55 35.01 -61.79
N GLU A 1177 5.10 33.88 -61.32
CA GLU A 1177 4.67 32.54 -61.74
C GLU A 1177 3.33 32.17 -61.10
N LEU A 1178 3.13 32.52 -59.83
CA LEU A 1178 1.86 32.34 -59.11
C LEU A 1178 0.71 33.04 -59.84
N LYS A 1179 0.93 34.31 -60.28
CA LYS A 1179 -0.05 35.06 -61.09
C LYS A 1179 -0.45 34.33 -62.37
N LYS A 1180 0.52 33.74 -63.09
CA LYS A 1180 0.26 32.97 -64.32
C LYS A 1180 -0.54 31.70 -64.04
N GLN A 1181 -0.19 30.97 -63.00
CA GLN A 1181 -0.85 29.71 -62.66
C GLN A 1181 -2.28 29.91 -62.18
N VAL A 1182 -2.52 30.91 -61.32
CA VAL A 1182 -3.88 31.29 -60.87
C VAL A 1182 -4.75 31.71 -62.06
N ALA A 1183 -4.21 32.52 -62.98
CA ALA A 1183 -4.93 32.92 -64.18
C ALA A 1183 -5.30 31.71 -65.07
N ASN A 1184 -4.39 30.75 -65.21
CA ASN A 1184 -4.64 29.51 -65.96
C ASN A 1184 -5.77 28.67 -65.35
N LEU A 1185 -5.92 28.60 -64.02
CA LEU A 1185 -7.03 27.88 -63.37
C LEU A 1185 -8.40 28.40 -63.83
N PHE A 1186 -8.50 29.70 -64.05
CA PHE A 1186 -9.72 30.36 -64.55
C PHE A 1186 -9.87 30.30 -66.07
N GLY A 1187 -8.96 29.64 -66.80
CA GLY A 1187 -8.97 29.58 -68.27
C GLY A 1187 -8.41 30.84 -68.96
N ILE A 1188 -7.73 31.73 -68.22
CA ILE A 1188 -7.14 32.96 -68.74
C ILE A 1188 -5.73 32.66 -69.28
N LYS A 1189 -5.61 32.52 -70.61
CA LYS A 1189 -4.34 32.14 -71.26
C LYS A 1189 -3.24 33.22 -71.25
N VAL A 1190 -3.61 34.50 -71.11
CA VAL A 1190 -2.68 35.64 -71.15
C VAL A 1190 -2.96 36.56 -69.97
N VAL A 1191 -1.98 36.69 -69.07
CA VAL A 1191 -2.06 37.62 -67.94
C VAL A 1191 -1.71 39.03 -68.43
N ARG A 1192 -2.73 39.89 -68.56
CA ARG A 1192 -2.57 41.32 -68.81
C ARG A 1192 -2.43 42.08 -67.48
N ALA A 1193 -1.96 43.33 -67.52
CA ALA A 1193 -1.71 44.15 -66.32
C ALA A 1193 -2.85 44.11 -65.29
N ALA A 1194 -4.09 44.40 -65.72
CA ALA A 1194 -5.27 44.38 -64.84
C ALA A 1194 -5.54 43.03 -64.15
N THR A 1195 -5.24 41.90 -64.82
CA THR A 1195 -5.35 40.56 -64.22
C THR A 1195 -4.23 40.29 -63.24
N GLY A 1196 -3.00 40.65 -63.61
CA GLY A 1196 -1.83 40.53 -62.74
C GLY A 1196 -1.99 41.35 -61.46
N ASP A 1197 -2.45 42.59 -61.57
CA ASP A 1197 -2.61 43.53 -60.45
C ASP A 1197 -3.68 43.05 -59.47
N ARG A 1198 -4.82 42.55 -59.96
CA ARG A 1198 -5.89 42.03 -59.09
C ARG A 1198 -5.44 40.79 -58.31
N ILE A 1199 -4.79 39.83 -58.97
CA ILE A 1199 -4.24 38.65 -58.30
C ILE A 1199 -3.15 39.07 -57.29
N ASN A 1200 -2.28 40.02 -57.65
CA ASN A 1200 -1.23 40.53 -56.76
C ASN A 1200 -1.79 41.23 -55.52
N SER A 1201 -2.87 42.02 -55.69
CA SER A 1201 -3.57 42.65 -54.57
C SER A 1201 -4.08 41.61 -53.59
N MET A 1202 -4.67 40.51 -54.10
CA MET A 1202 -5.16 39.41 -53.27
C MET A 1202 -4.03 38.66 -52.56
N ILE A 1203 -2.88 38.45 -53.23
CA ILE A 1203 -1.68 37.88 -52.59
C ILE A 1203 -1.25 38.76 -51.41
N LYS A 1204 -1.13 40.08 -51.60
CA LYS A 1204 -0.74 41.03 -50.53
C LYS A 1204 -1.75 41.03 -49.38
N GLU A 1205 -3.03 40.95 -49.67
CA GLU A 1205 -4.08 40.87 -48.66
C GLU A 1205 -4.00 39.57 -47.85
N LEU A 1206 -3.80 38.43 -48.52
CA LEU A 1206 -3.62 37.14 -47.86
C LEU A 1206 -2.35 37.11 -46.99
N ILE A 1207 -1.26 37.78 -47.41
CA ILE A 1207 -0.07 37.95 -46.59
C ILE A 1207 -0.37 38.79 -45.36
N LYS A 1208 -1.04 39.94 -45.53
CA LYS A 1208 -1.42 40.83 -44.43
C LYS A 1208 -2.33 40.13 -43.41
N ASN A 1209 -3.21 39.25 -43.88
CA ASN A 1209 -4.12 38.47 -43.04
C ASN A 1209 -3.48 37.20 -42.43
N GLY A 1210 -2.18 36.96 -42.67
CA GLY A 1210 -1.46 35.80 -42.13
C GLY A 1210 -1.90 34.45 -42.70
N ASN A 1211 -2.44 34.44 -43.92
CA ASN A 1211 -2.77 33.22 -44.67
C ASN A 1211 -1.63 32.79 -45.62
N LEU A 1212 -0.85 33.77 -46.10
CA LEU A 1212 0.35 33.55 -46.90
C LEU A 1212 1.55 34.24 -46.23
N GLU A 1213 2.75 33.82 -46.59
CA GLU A 1213 3.99 34.46 -46.21
C GLU A 1213 4.92 34.60 -47.42
N GLU A 1214 5.72 35.66 -47.43
CA GLU A 1214 6.82 35.79 -48.37
C GLU A 1214 8.08 35.17 -47.74
N THR A 1215 8.61 34.14 -48.40
CA THR A 1215 9.81 33.42 -47.97
C THR A 1215 11.05 34.29 -48.15
N ALA A 1216 12.15 33.93 -47.49
CA ALA A 1216 13.39 34.73 -47.52
C ALA A 1216 14.03 34.81 -48.92
N ASN A 1217 13.67 33.91 -49.84
CA ASN A 1217 14.08 33.89 -51.24
C ASN A 1217 13.07 34.59 -52.18
N GLY A 1218 12.05 35.27 -51.65
CA GLY A 1218 11.06 36.03 -52.44
C GLY A 1218 9.99 35.18 -53.11
N MET A 1219 9.76 33.95 -52.64
CA MET A 1219 8.62 33.13 -53.05
C MET A 1219 7.43 33.35 -52.12
N ILE A 1220 6.23 33.01 -52.57
CA ILE A 1220 5.02 33.04 -51.75
C ILE A 1220 4.71 31.62 -51.29
N ASN A 1221 4.41 31.45 -50.00
CA ASN A 1221 4.03 30.17 -49.38
C ASN A 1221 2.81 30.35 -48.46
N LEU A 1222 2.19 29.26 -48.02
CA LEU A 1222 1.19 29.28 -46.93
C LEU A 1222 1.87 29.53 -45.58
N THR A 1223 1.28 30.37 -44.76
CA THR A 1223 1.79 30.64 -43.41
C THR A 1223 1.72 29.37 -42.56
N SER A 1224 2.83 29.04 -41.90
CA SER A 1224 2.91 27.90 -41.00
C SER A 1224 2.27 28.24 -39.65
N LYS A 1225 0.97 28.00 -39.47
CA LYS A 1225 0.33 28.04 -38.15
C LYS A 1225 0.60 26.77 -37.36
#